data_AF-A0AAW0SM31-F1
#
_entry.id   AF-A0AAW0SM31-F1
#
_cell.length_a   1.000
_cell.length_b   1.000
_cell.length_c   1.000
_cell.angle_alpha   90.00
_cell.angle_beta   90.00
_cell.angle_gamma   90.00
#
_symmetry.space_group_name_H-M   'P 1'
#
loop_
_entity.id
_entity.type
_entity.pdbx_description
1 polymer ?
#
loop_
_entity_poly.entity_id
_entity_poly.type
_entity_poly.pdbx_seq_one_letter_code
_entity_poly.pdbx_strand_id
1 'polypeptide(L)'
;MAVSRGGQAAVSVEGVVDHCNSVHKSRTVSVRWRQSQTSHRARLGDATGVVEAKCRRRDVLARVSTDRWPLYSTAMSVRTATNSDSWRVLTQYSPGRREGKVCAACSSPSLPSVLSPCKMHQLLLSPHRSGRIVGIVQQRKWFSGGGGRRSVRGKTLAIRREDQSVWERRAPLGPSQVRQLVRDGVKVTVQPSNRRAYPMQAYQSVGARIQEDITEAEVIIGVKQVPIDQLTPHKTYCFFSHTIKGQEANMPLLDAILEKNIRLIDYERMCDREGQRVVAFGKYAGVAGMINILNGLGLRLLALGHHTPFMHIGPAHNYRNTEMARQSIRDAGYEISLGMLPKSIGPLTFIFTGSGNVSQGAQEIVQELPHEYISVKALKKAAEHGALNKVYVCEVSRQDHLVRKDGGGYDAAEYEEHPEKYISVFAHKIAPYASVIINGIYWAVNSPKLLTIPDAKYLLQPVYTPWLPTSLGSPSLPHRMLAICDISADPGGSIEFMSECTTIDTPFCLYDADQNKDTKSFKGPGVLVCSIDNMPTQLPREATDFFGSLLLPHMYDILQSDATAPFVPEQHTREVAGAVITNGGKLTPNFEYISELRHQTRASHKAAVAQCSHQVLVLGAGYVAGPVVDYLSRDVDTSIILASELKAEADELSAKYPNVEPVLLDVIERPDMLRQLVERADVVVSLLPYSLHPTVASACIDAKTHLVTASYLTPGMKELHEAAVDAGITIVNEVGLDPGIDHLLAMECFDQIHSGGGKVDKFISFCGGLPAPQWSTNPLRYKFSWSPRGVLLNTLSPARYLEDGQVVDIASGGELLKATKPYTALPGFNLEGFPNRDSTIYRELYGIPEASTVLRGTLRFEGFSEICLGLIKLGLFDPNPHPMLHRSGPDVTWKQLLCALLHQLDTTIFEDNFRQLVTEEVGTKITQALCELGLLTSDKVRKAGSPLDTLSLYLASRLRLEPGESDLVVLRHEITASWPDGSTEVKGITLVEYGDPQGYSAMARTVGLPAAMCTKMVLGGEIQTRGCVLPLKRDIYQTVLARLRQEGIQANTTSTFV
;
A
#
# COMPACT_ATOMS: atom_id res chain seq x y z
N MET A 1 -39.22 -39.38 -25.96
CA MET A 1 -40.41 -39.43 -26.84
C MET A 1 -41.53 -38.60 -26.21
N ALA A 2 -42.68 -38.42 -26.87
CA ALA A 2 -43.68 -37.40 -26.51
C ALA A 2 -45.00 -37.98 -25.94
N VAL A 3 -45.99 -37.09 -25.73
CA VAL A 3 -47.42 -37.36 -25.40
C VAL A 3 -47.74 -37.59 -23.91
N SER A 4 -48.90 -37.20 -23.35
CA SER A 4 -49.41 -35.83 -23.06
C SER A 4 -50.77 -35.84 -22.31
N ARG A 5 -51.16 -34.70 -21.73
CA ARG A 5 -52.54 -34.21 -21.38
C ARG A 5 -53.29 -34.78 -20.15
N GLY A 6 -53.90 -33.84 -19.40
CA GLY A 6 -55.16 -33.99 -18.63
C GLY A 6 -55.01 -34.39 -17.15
N GLY A 7 -55.85 -33.90 -16.22
CA GLY A 7 -56.86 -32.83 -16.31
C GLY A 7 -57.90 -32.82 -15.15
N GLN A 8 -58.52 -31.65 -14.94
CA GLN A 8 -59.78 -31.37 -14.22
C GLN A 8 -59.88 -31.46 -12.67
N ALA A 9 -60.12 -30.27 -12.12
CA ALA A 9 -60.51 -29.86 -10.78
C ALA A 9 -61.88 -30.34 -10.21
N ALA A 10 -61.96 -30.35 -8.87
CA ALA A 10 -63.09 -29.94 -8.01
C ALA A 10 -62.51 -29.60 -6.61
N VAL A 11 -62.82 -28.56 -5.81
CA VAL A 11 -63.95 -27.60 -5.59
C VAL A 11 -64.84 -27.95 -4.39
N SER A 12 -64.51 -27.35 -3.23
CA SER A 12 -65.36 -26.96 -2.07
C SER A 12 -64.41 -26.20 -1.11
N VAL A 13 -64.60 -24.96 -0.63
CA VAL A 13 -65.74 -24.03 -0.39
C VAL A 13 -66.43 -24.22 0.97
N GLU A 14 -65.89 -23.54 1.99
CA GLU A 14 -66.56 -22.77 3.06
C GLU A 14 -65.46 -22.18 3.99
N GLY A 15 -65.56 -21.00 4.60
CA GLY A 15 -66.53 -19.92 4.43
C GLY A 15 -66.32 -18.79 5.47
N VAL A 16 -67.02 -17.65 5.28
CA VAL A 16 -67.39 -16.63 6.30
C VAL A 16 -66.24 -15.75 6.89
N VAL A 17 -66.11 -14.43 6.62
CA VAL A 17 -66.95 -13.23 7.01
C VAL A 17 -66.58 -12.69 8.42
N ASP A 18 -66.28 -11.41 8.66
CA ASP A 18 -66.41 -10.18 7.83
C ASP A 18 -65.65 -8.94 8.41
N HIS A 19 -65.82 -7.79 7.73
CA HIS A 19 -65.82 -6.39 8.23
C HIS A 19 -64.48 -5.65 8.45
N CYS A 20 -64.39 -4.34 8.18
CA CYS A 20 -65.12 -3.49 7.23
C CYS A 20 -64.47 -2.10 7.09
N ASN A 21 -64.40 -1.60 5.84
CA ASN A 21 -64.63 -0.18 5.43
C ASN A 21 -63.68 0.98 5.88
N SER A 22 -63.51 2.07 5.12
CA SER A 22 -63.77 2.36 3.68
C SER A 22 -63.22 3.77 3.29
N VAL A 23 -63.72 4.35 2.17
CA VAL A 23 -63.71 5.79 1.78
C VAL A 23 -62.62 6.30 0.81
N HIS A 24 -63.02 6.28 -0.48
CA HIS A 24 -62.81 7.30 -1.53
C HIS A 24 -61.41 7.44 -2.21
N LYS A 25 -61.25 7.61 -3.54
CA LYS A 25 -62.05 8.05 -4.72
C LYS A 25 -61.71 9.46 -5.25
N SER A 26 -60.78 9.52 -6.21
CA SER A 26 -60.91 10.25 -7.50
C SER A 26 -59.78 9.78 -8.43
N ARG A 27 -60.07 9.08 -9.54
CA ARG A 27 -60.41 9.61 -10.88
C ARG A 27 -59.39 10.64 -11.38
N THR A 28 -58.41 10.33 -12.25
CA THR A 28 -58.35 9.53 -13.52
C THR A 28 -58.87 10.27 -14.75
N VAL A 29 -58.00 10.43 -15.77
CA VAL A 29 -58.17 10.49 -17.24
C VAL A 29 -56.82 10.96 -17.82
N SER A 30 -56.30 10.51 -18.97
CA SER A 30 -56.89 9.74 -20.08
C SER A 30 -56.10 8.46 -20.43
N VAL A 31 -56.81 7.47 -20.98
CA VAL A 31 -56.29 6.18 -21.49
C VAL A 31 -57.18 5.70 -22.64
N ARG A 32 -56.61 5.15 -23.72
CA ARG A 32 -57.21 4.23 -24.73
C ARG A 32 -56.06 3.57 -25.52
N TRP A 33 -55.98 2.27 -25.83
CA TRP A 33 -56.93 1.18 -26.15
C TRP A 33 -57.64 1.27 -27.51
N ARG A 34 -57.26 0.38 -28.45
CA ARG A 34 -58.10 -0.58 -29.25
C ARG A 34 -57.23 -1.22 -30.36
N GLN A 35 -57.19 -2.56 -30.52
CA GLN A 35 -58.12 -3.53 -31.15
C GLN A 35 -58.01 -3.69 -32.69
N SER A 36 -57.69 -4.94 -33.10
CA SER A 36 -58.24 -5.75 -34.21
C SER A 36 -58.27 -5.28 -35.70
N GLN A 37 -57.65 -6.15 -36.53
CA GLN A 37 -58.18 -6.73 -37.80
C GLN A 37 -58.12 -6.00 -39.17
N THR A 38 -57.19 -6.51 -40.00
CA THR A 38 -57.33 -6.99 -41.41
C THR A 38 -57.60 -6.07 -42.63
N SER A 39 -56.69 -6.20 -43.62
CA SER A 39 -56.85 -5.97 -45.08
C SER A 39 -56.90 -4.50 -45.57
N HIS A 40 -56.50 -4.11 -46.80
CA HIS A 40 -56.12 -4.89 -48.01
C HIS A 40 -55.20 -4.08 -48.99
N ARG A 41 -54.34 -4.78 -49.78
CA ARG A 41 -53.76 -4.45 -51.12
C ARG A 41 -52.97 -3.13 -51.41
N ALA A 42 -51.67 -3.29 -51.75
CA ALA A 42 -50.89 -2.75 -52.91
C ALA A 42 -49.39 -2.62 -52.50
N ARG A 43 -48.37 -3.24 -53.13
CA ARG A 43 -47.82 -3.16 -54.51
C ARG A 43 -47.30 -1.77 -54.88
N LEU A 44 -46.09 -1.57 -55.44
CA LEU A 44 -45.02 -2.47 -55.94
C LEU A 44 -43.80 -2.47 -54.96
N GLY A 45 -42.73 -3.28 -55.01
CA GLY A 45 -42.06 -4.08 -56.08
C GLY A 45 -40.68 -3.44 -56.37
N ASP A 46 -39.56 -4.15 -56.63
CA ASP A 46 -39.26 -5.59 -56.76
C ASP A 46 -37.78 -5.84 -56.31
N ALA A 47 -37.36 -7.04 -55.89
CA ALA A 47 -36.70 -8.09 -56.71
C ALA A 47 -35.82 -7.56 -57.87
N THR A 48 -34.60 -8.04 -58.10
CA THR A 48 -34.18 -9.44 -58.32
C THR A 48 -32.71 -9.67 -57.89
N GLY A 49 -32.18 -10.90 -57.77
CA GLY A 49 -32.81 -12.21 -57.96
C GLY A 49 -32.27 -13.03 -59.14
N VAL A 50 -30.96 -13.39 -59.12
CA VAL A 50 -30.28 -14.25 -60.13
C VAL A 50 -29.17 -15.03 -59.42
N VAL A 51 -28.93 -16.34 -59.56
CA VAL A 51 -29.80 -17.50 -59.91
C VAL A 51 -29.05 -18.75 -59.38
N GLU A 52 -29.71 -19.92 -59.28
CA GLU A 52 -29.07 -21.18 -58.89
C GLU A 52 -27.97 -21.65 -59.87
N ALA A 53 -26.93 -22.34 -59.38
CA ALA A 53 -26.43 -23.57 -60.01
C ALA A 53 -25.52 -24.41 -59.07
N LYS A 54 -25.64 -25.74 -59.17
CA LYS A 54 -24.92 -26.73 -58.36
C LYS A 54 -23.63 -27.25 -59.04
N CYS A 55 -22.57 -27.34 -58.24
CA CYS A 55 -21.69 -28.53 -58.12
C CYS A 55 -20.61 -28.83 -59.21
N ARG A 56 -19.63 -29.64 -58.78
CA ARG A 56 -18.42 -30.19 -59.45
C ARG A 56 -17.25 -29.20 -59.53
N ARG A 57 -16.08 -29.44 -58.89
CA ARG A 57 -15.09 -30.56 -58.85
C ARG A 57 -14.06 -30.47 -59.99
N ARG A 58 -12.77 -30.55 -59.61
CA ARG A 58 -11.58 -30.89 -60.43
C ARG A 58 -11.14 -29.80 -61.45
N ASP A 59 -9.87 -29.66 -61.83
CA ASP A 59 -8.61 -30.27 -61.36
C ASP A 59 -7.37 -29.44 -61.83
N VAL A 60 -6.19 -29.69 -61.23
CA VAL A 60 -4.83 -29.71 -61.88
C VAL A 60 -4.22 -28.41 -62.51
N LEU A 61 -3.10 -27.96 -61.90
CA LEU A 61 -1.74 -27.63 -62.44
C LEU A 61 -1.55 -27.08 -63.89
N ALA A 62 -0.49 -26.31 -64.24
CA ALA A 62 0.55 -25.52 -63.55
C ALA A 62 1.53 -24.91 -64.62
N ARG A 63 2.36 -23.90 -64.25
CA ARG A 63 3.77 -23.62 -64.71
C ARG A 63 4.27 -22.22 -64.24
N VAL A 64 5.39 -22.10 -63.50
CA VAL A 64 6.82 -21.83 -63.93
C VAL A 64 7.10 -20.34 -64.21
N SER A 65 8.17 -19.67 -63.70
CA SER A 65 9.18 -20.04 -62.68
C SER A 65 10.01 -18.83 -62.12
N THR A 66 10.58 -19.05 -60.93
CA THR A 66 11.75 -18.45 -60.22
C THR A 66 12.77 -17.51 -60.92
N ASP A 67 13.38 -16.60 -60.13
CA ASP A 67 14.87 -16.50 -60.03
C ASP A 67 15.39 -15.92 -58.66
N ARG A 68 16.73 -15.89 -58.48
CA ARG A 68 17.62 -15.69 -57.27
C ARG A 68 17.35 -14.45 -56.35
N TRP A 69 17.63 -14.43 -55.01
CA TRP A 69 18.88 -14.58 -54.20
C TRP A 69 19.95 -13.44 -54.44
N PRO A 70 20.86 -13.02 -53.49
CA PRO A 70 20.97 -13.25 -52.01
C PRO A 70 21.78 -12.21 -51.11
N LEU A 71 22.14 -12.64 -49.87
CA LEU A 71 23.33 -12.33 -49.00
C LEU A 71 23.34 -11.11 -48.01
N TYR A 72 24.37 -10.98 -47.12
CA TYR A 72 24.55 -11.62 -45.78
C TYR A 72 25.80 -11.03 -45.04
N SER A 73 25.85 -11.12 -43.68
CA SER A 73 27.06 -11.10 -42.81
C SER A 73 27.93 -9.81 -42.71
N THR A 74 28.88 -9.58 -41.77
CA THR A 74 29.07 -9.95 -40.33
C THR A 74 30.26 -9.12 -39.75
N ALA A 75 30.33 -8.98 -38.41
CA ALA A 75 31.49 -8.59 -37.57
C ALA A 75 31.94 -7.11 -37.52
N MET A 76 32.27 -6.67 -36.29
CA MET A 76 33.28 -5.64 -36.04
C MET A 76 33.94 -5.84 -34.68
N SER A 77 35.27 -6.00 -34.67
CA SER A 77 36.12 -5.90 -33.48
C SER A 77 37.19 -4.85 -33.76
N VAL A 78 37.39 -3.88 -32.88
CA VAL A 78 38.40 -2.83 -33.08
C VAL A 78 39.21 -2.60 -31.80
N ARG A 79 40.53 -2.76 -31.90
CA ARG A 79 41.51 -2.07 -31.04
C ARG A 79 42.17 -0.98 -31.88
N THR A 80 42.46 0.18 -31.26
CA THR A 80 43.57 1.12 -31.54
C THR A 80 44.07 1.27 -33.01
N ALA A 81 44.08 2.45 -33.63
CA ALA A 81 45.04 3.52 -33.28
C ALA A 81 44.88 4.82 -34.14
N THR A 82 45.35 5.94 -33.57
CA THR A 82 46.03 7.13 -34.19
C THR A 82 45.46 7.90 -35.41
N ASN A 83 45.48 9.24 -35.26
CA ASN A 83 45.76 10.28 -36.29
C ASN A 83 44.71 10.52 -37.41
N SER A 84 44.59 11.72 -38.01
CA SER A 84 45.12 13.07 -37.67
C SER A 84 44.37 14.19 -38.43
N ASP A 85 44.55 15.42 -37.95
CA ASP A 85 44.53 16.71 -38.65
C ASP A 85 43.28 17.24 -39.41
N SER A 86 42.85 18.39 -38.89
CA SER A 86 42.02 19.46 -39.44
C SER A 86 42.27 19.92 -40.88
N TRP A 87 41.24 20.50 -41.51
CA TRP A 87 41.39 21.66 -42.41
C TRP A 87 40.26 22.71 -42.23
N ARG A 88 40.40 23.89 -42.85
CA ARG A 88 39.66 25.13 -42.55
C ARG A 88 38.94 25.73 -43.78
N VAL A 89 37.78 26.34 -43.54
CA VAL A 89 37.25 27.65 -44.05
C VAL A 89 37.18 27.91 -45.58
N LEU A 90 36.04 28.49 -46.03
CA LEU A 90 35.83 29.57 -47.04
C LEU A 90 34.34 29.50 -47.50
N THR A 91 33.38 30.31 -47.01
CA THR A 91 33.00 31.72 -47.33
C THR A 91 32.36 32.02 -48.71
N GLN A 92 31.08 32.42 -48.66
CA GLN A 92 30.35 33.39 -49.53
C GLN A 92 30.13 33.11 -51.04
N TYR A 93 28.88 33.26 -51.52
CA TYR A 93 28.46 34.27 -52.53
C TYR A 93 26.92 34.35 -52.70
N SER A 94 26.41 35.40 -53.34
CA SER A 94 24.99 35.67 -53.75
C SER A 94 24.99 36.81 -54.82
N PRO A 95 23.87 37.40 -55.33
CA PRO A 95 22.43 37.03 -55.42
C PRO A 95 21.73 37.30 -56.80
N GLY A 96 20.47 36.84 -56.98
CA GLY A 96 19.32 37.71 -57.38
C GLY A 96 18.82 37.88 -58.85
N ARG A 97 17.48 37.86 -59.03
CA ARG A 97 16.53 38.63 -59.93
C ARG A 97 15.14 37.92 -59.92
N ARG A 98 13.90 38.48 -59.93
CA ARG A 98 13.20 39.71 -60.48
C ARG A 98 12.66 39.54 -61.92
N GLU A 99 11.46 39.98 -62.36
CA GLU A 99 10.23 40.69 -61.82
C GLU A 99 8.95 40.13 -62.54
N GLY A 100 7.65 40.51 -62.34
CA GLY A 100 6.90 41.45 -61.45
C GLY A 100 5.54 41.93 -62.06
N LYS A 101 4.82 42.87 -61.40
CA LYS A 101 3.47 43.46 -61.74
C LYS A 101 2.25 42.53 -61.42
N VAL A 102 0.98 42.96 -61.25
CA VAL A 102 0.16 44.16 -61.62
C VAL A 102 -0.82 44.59 -60.46
N CYS A 103 -1.38 45.82 -60.55
CA CYS A 103 -2.50 46.50 -59.83
C CYS A 103 -3.67 45.66 -59.25
N ALA A 104 -4.53 46.11 -58.30
CA ALA A 104 -4.63 47.24 -57.34
C ALA A 104 -5.88 46.96 -56.40
N ALA A 105 -6.63 47.83 -55.70
CA ALA A 105 -6.75 49.29 -55.50
C ALA A 105 -7.58 49.65 -54.21
N CYS A 106 -7.59 50.93 -53.79
CA CYS A 106 -8.50 51.60 -52.81
C CYS A 106 -8.54 51.11 -51.34
N SER A 107 -8.62 51.97 -50.29
CA SER A 107 -8.51 53.45 -50.21
C SER A 107 -8.19 53.94 -48.78
N SER A 108 -7.34 54.96 -48.67
CA SER A 108 -6.97 55.76 -47.47
C SER A 108 -7.97 56.93 -47.23
N PRO A 109 -7.82 57.91 -46.28
CA PRO A 109 -6.69 58.31 -45.40
C PRO A 109 -7.11 58.51 -43.90
N SER A 110 -6.45 59.24 -42.96
CA SER A 110 -5.40 60.28 -43.00
C SER A 110 -4.55 60.46 -41.72
N LEU A 111 -3.38 61.08 -41.89
CA LEU A 111 -2.48 61.72 -40.91
C LEU A 111 -2.90 63.20 -40.63
N PRO A 112 -2.18 64.10 -39.90
CA PRO A 112 -0.87 63.99 -39.21
C PRO A 112 -0.79 64.56 -37.75
N SER A 113 0.44 64.59 -37.22
CA SER A 113 0.96 65.19 -35.97
C SER A 113 0.93 66.74 -35.86
N VAL A 114 1.09 67.30 -34.65
CA VAL A 114 1.94 68.50 -34.37
C VAL A 114 2.29 68.69 -32.87
N LEU A 115 3.15 69.68 -32.57
CA LEU A 115 3.97 69.96 -31.38
C LEU A 115 3.26 70.43 -30.07
N SER A 116 4.07 70.49 -29.00
CA SER A 116 3.85 71.03 -27.62
C SER A 116 4.05 72.57 -27.51
N PRO A 117 4.11 73.26 -26.32
CA PRO A 117 3.69 72.94 -24.92
C PRO A 117 2.92 74.09 -24.15
N CYS A 118 2.27 73.84 -22.99
CA CYS A 118 2.26 74.78 -21.81
C CYS A 118 1.52 74.34 -20.51
N LYS A 119 2.14 74.71 -19.36
CA LYS A 119 1.65 75.17 -18.02
C LYS A 119 0.35 74.65 -17.33
N MET A 120 0.53 74.22 -16.06
CA MET A 120 -0.22 74.50 -14.78
C MET A 120 -1.77 74.57 -14.77
N HIS A 121 -2.51 74.05 -13.77
CA HIS A 121 -2.17 73.66 -12.38
C HIS A 121 -3.18 72.62 -11.81
N GLN A 122 -2.76 71.83 -10.79
CA GLN A 122 -3.53 71.22 -9.66
C GLN A 122 -5.04 70.86 -9.88
N LEU A 123 -5.48 69.59 -9.73
CA LEU A 123 -5.68 68.91 -8.43
C LEU A 123 -5.85 67.38 -8.56
N LEU A 124 -5.46 66.65 -7.50
CA LEU A 124 -5.90 65.29 -7.04
C LEU A 124 -6.48 64.26 -8.05
N LEU A 125 -5.78 63.13 -8.26
CA LEU A 125 -6.29 61.75 -8.02
C LEU A 125 -5.24 60.63 -8.27
N SER A 126 -5.64 59.38 -7.97
CA SER A 126 -4.82 58.14 -7.90
C SER A 126 -4.12 57.71 -9.20
N PRO A 127 -2.92 57.07 -9.14
CA PRO A 127 -2.17 56.65 -10.34
C PRO A 127 -2.58 55.26 -10.87
N HIS A 128 -2.64 55.11 -12.19
CA HIS A 128 -2.69 53.81 -12.87
C HIS A 128 -1.49 53.63 -13.81
N ARG A 129 -0.77 52.51 -13.65
CA ARG A 129 0.13 51.81 -14.61
C ARG A 129 0.72 52.69 -15.74
N SER A 130 2.04 52.90 -15.78
CA SER A 130 2.94 51.83 -16.26
C SER A 130 4.41 52.26 -16.18
N GLY A 131 5.30 51.32 -15.85
CA GLY A 131 6.74 51.53 -15.85
C GLY A 131 7.45 50.19 -16.01
N ARG A 132 8.39 50.10 -16.96
CA ARG A 132 9.15 48.87 -17.22
C ARG A 132 10.07 48.59 -16.04
N ILE A 133 9.78 47.55 -15.26
CA ILE A 133 10.78 46.97 -14.36
C ILE A 133 11.77 46.19 -15.23
N VAL A 134 12.82 46.87 -15.67
CA VAL A 134 14.10 46.21 -15.93
C VAL A 134 14.48 45.51 -14.64
N GLY A 135 14.76 44.21 -14.72
CA GLY A 135 15.13 43.37 -13.58
C GLY A 135 16.47 43.77 -12.98
N ILE A 136 16.49 44.89 -12.25
CA ILE A 136 17.59 45.25 -11.35
C ILE A 136 17.64 44.14 -10.32
N VAL A 137 18.64 43.25 -10.45
CA VAL A 137 19.06 42.37 -9.38
C VAL A 137 19.54 43.29 -8.26
N GLN A 138 18.63 43.59 -7.34
CA GLN A 138 18.92 44.45 -6.21
C GLN A 138 19.81 43.65 -5.27
N GLN A 139 21.12 43.72 -5.52
CA GLN A 139 22.14 43.31 -4.57
C GLN A 139 21.89 44.13 -3.31
N ARG A 140 21.14 43.55 -2.36
CA ARG A 140 21.17 44.00 -0.97
C ARG A 140 22.62 43.86 -0.55
N LYS A 141 23.35 44.99 -0.56
CA LYS A 141 24.60 45.13 0.16
C LYS A 141 24.25 44.83 1.61
N TRP A 142 24.57 43.61 2.04
CA TRP A 142 24.57 43.26 3.45
C TRP A 142 25.48 44.27 4.14
N PHE A 143 24.90 45.12 4.99
CA PHE A 143 25.68 46.09 5.73
C PHE A 143 26.69 45.35 6.59
N SER A 144 27.91 45.91 6.66
CA SER A 144 29.06 45.31 7.33
C SER A 144 28.91 45.36 8.85
N GLY A 145 28.03 44.51 9.41
CA GLY A 145 28.08 44.10 10.80
C GLY A 145 29.29 43.18 11.00
N GLY A 146 30.16 43.52 11.96
CA GLY A 146 31.46 42.88 12.13
C GLY A 146 31.40 41.46 12.68
N GLY A 147 31.15 40.47 11.82
CA GLY A 147 31.40 39.05 12.08
C GLY A 147 32.41 38.50 11.08
N GLY A 148 33.63 38.20 11.53
CA GLY A 148 34.68 37.70 10.64
C GLY A 148 34.33 36.31 10.08
N ARG A 149 34.30 36.15 8.75
CA ARG A 149 34.21 34.82 8.12
C ARG A 149 35.37 33.97 8.60
N ARG A 150 35.09 32.93 9.39
CA ARG A 150 36.11 31.96 9.82
C ARG A 150 36.68 31.22 8.63
N SER A 151 37.95 30.84 8.73
CA SER A 151 38.59 30.03 7.70
C SER A 151 37.93 28.65 7.64
N VAL A 152 37.59 28.22 6.42
CA VAL A 152 37.18 26.84 6.11
C VAL A 152 38.25 26.11 5.28
N ARG A 153 39.40 26.76 5.03
CA ARG A 153 40.49 26.19 4.23
C ARG A 153 41.06 24.95 4.91
N GLY A 154 41.05 23.83 4.19
CA GLY A 154 41.57 22.54 4.64
C GLY A 154 40.51 21.59 5.21
N LYS A 155 39.34 22.10 5.62
CA LYS A 155 38.23 21.28 6.14
C LYS A 155 37.69 20.32 5.08
N THR A 156 37.17 19.18 5.53
CA THR A 156 36.66 18.10 4.67
C THR A 156 35.14 17.94 4.77
N LEU A 157 34.48 17.87 3.61
CA LEU A 157 33.03 17.77 3.48
C LEU A 157 32.69 16.60 2.55
N ALA A 158 31.79 15.71 2.97
CA ALA A 158 31.20 14.70 2.10
C ALA A 158 29.74 15.02 1.76
N ILE A 159 29.37 14.91 0.50
CA ILE A 159 27.96 14.82 0.06
C ILE A 159 27.64 13.35 -0.20
N ARG A 160 26.82 12.72 0.65
CA ARG A 160 26.46 11.30 0.52
C ARG A 160 25.59 11.03 -0.72
N ARG A 161 25.43 9.76 -1.09
CA ARG A 161 24.35 9.33 -1.99
C ARG A 161 23.03 9.25 -1.21
N GLU A 162 21.93 9.63 -1.85
CA GLU A 162 20.58 9.36 -1.32
C GLU A 162 20.11 8.00 -1.84
N ASP A 163 19.62 7.15 -0.95
CA ASP A 163 19.22 5.76 -1.19
C ASP A 163 17.78 5.45 -0.76
N GLN A 164 17.27 6.10 0.30
CA GLN A 164 15.94 5.89 0.92
C GLN A 164 14.76 5.78 -0.07
N SER A 165 14.73 6.59 -1.15
CA SER A 165 13.64 6.57 -2.14
C SER A 165 14.16 6.67 -3.57
N VAL A 166 13.53 5.95 -4.50
CA VAL A 166 13.83 6.00 -5.94
C VAL A 166 13.62 7.39 -6.53
N TRP A 167 12.66 8.14 -6.00
CA TRP A 167 12.36 9.52 -6.40
C TRP A 167 13.33 10.54 -5.79
N GLU A 168 14.05 10.19 -4.71
CA GLU A 168 15.00 11.10 -4.10
C GLU A 168 16.27 11.24 -4.97
N ARG A 169 16.26 12.32 -5.76
CA ARG A 169 17.31 12.68 -6.72
C ARG A 169 17.99 14.01 -6.36
N ARG A 170 17.59 14.65 -5.25
CA ARG A 170 18.16 15.93 -4.80
C ARG A 170 19.57 15.77 -4.21
N ALA A 171 20.19 16.88 -3.86
CA ALA A 171 21.36 16.94 -2.99
C ALA A 171 21.21 18.15 -2.04
N PRO A 172 21.92 18.20 -0.91
CA PRO A 172 21.91 19.37 -0.02
C PRO A 172 22.65 20.58 -0.61
N LEU A 173 23.60 20.36 -1.52
CA LEU A 173 24.32 21.41 -2.27
C LEU A 173 24.44 21.01 -3.73
N GLY A 174 24.20 21.95 -4.65
CA GLY A 174 24.43 21.80 -6.09
C GLY A 174 25.86 22.16 -6.51
N PRO A 175 26.22 21.94 -7.79
CA PRO A 175 27.55 22.28 -8.31
C PRO A 175 27.90 23.78 -8.19
N SER A 176 26.90 24.66 -8.11
CA SER A 176 27.10 26.10 -7.94
C SER A 176 27.63 26.45 -6.54
N GLN A 177 27.04 25.88 -5.48
CA GLN A 177 27.50 26.06 -4.10
C GLN A 177 28.80 25.32 -3.83
N VAL A 178 28.95 24.09 -4.34
CA VAL A 178 30.19 23.31 -4.23
C VAL A 178 31.38 24.05 -4.85
N ARG A 179 31.19 24.72 -6.00
CA ARG A 179 32.23 25.59 -6.62
C ARG A 179 32.71 26.69 -5.66
N GLN A 180 31.84 27.24 -4.81
CA GLN A 180 32.21 28.27 -3.87
C GLN A 180 33.02 27.70 -2.69
N LEU A 181 32.55 26.60 -2.07
CA LEU A 181 33.27 25.94 -0.99
C LEU A 181 34.68 25.47 -1.42
N VAL A 182 34.81 24.90 -2.62
CA VAL A 182 36.12 24.49 -3.17
C VAL A 182 37.04 25.70 -3.40
N ARG A 183 36.51 26.83 -3.88
CA ARG A 183 37.29 28.09 -4.04
C ARG A 183 37.76 28.67 -2.70
N ASP A 184 36.93 28.59 -1.67
CA ASP A 184 37.25 29.05 -0.32
C ASP A 184 38.17 28.07 0.43
N GLY A 185 38.47 26.91 -0.17
CA GLY A 185 39.52 25.97 0.24
C GLY A 185 39.04 24.70 0.94
N VAL A 186 37.75 24.37 0.86
CA VAL A 186 37.17 23.14 1.41
C VAL A 186 37.45 21.97 0.48
N LYS A 187 37.93 20.85 1.04
CA LYS A 187 37.98 19.56 0.35
C LYS A 187 36.57 18.98 0.27
N VAL A 188 35.86 19.19 -0.84
CA VAL A 188 34.54 18.58 -1.05
C VAL A 188 34.68 17.25 -1.78
N THR A 189 34.27 16.17 -1.12
CA THR A 189 34.09 14.83 -1.69
C THR A 189 32.59 14.61 -1.95
N VAL A 190 32.26 13.98 -3.07
CA VAL A 190 30.88 13.65 -3.46
C VAL A 190 30.81 12.17 -3.76
N GLN A 191 29.99 11.46 -3.00
CA GLN A 191 29.80 10.02 -3.17
C GLN A 191 29.14 9.75 -4.54
N PRO A 192 29.61 8.76 -5.33
CA PRO A 192 29.00 8.38 -6.60
C PRO A 192 27.49 8.18 -6.50
N SER A 193 26.75 8.58 -7.55
CA SER A 193 25.33 8.26 -7.66
C SER A 193 24.86 8.42 -9.10
N ASN A 194 24.18 7.39 -9.59
CA ASN A 194 23.45 7.42 -10.86
C ASN A 194 22.00 7.93 -10.70
N ARG A 195 21.53 8.13 -9.46
CA ARG A 195 20.19 8.64 -9.12
C ARG A 195 20.16 10.17 -9.02
N ARG A 196 21.24 10.78 -8.52
CA ARG A 196 21.34 12.23 -8.27
C ARG A 196 21.13 13.05 -9.55
N ALA A 197 20.25 14.05 -9.50
CA ALA A 197 19.79 14.82 -10.66
C ALA A 197 20.89 15.66 -11.33
N TYR A 198 21.96 15.99 -10.59
CA TYR A 198 23.20 16.53 -11.12
C TYR A 198 24.22 15.40 -11.31
N PRO A 199 24.75 15.19 -12.54
CA PRO A 199 25.69 14.10 -12.81
C PRO A 199 27.04 14.33 -12.13
N MET A 200 27.78 13.26 -11.84
CA MET A 200 29.07 13.31 -11.13
C MET A 200 30.09 14.25 -11.78
N GLN A 201 30.12 14.29 -13.12
CA GLN A 201 30.99 15.18 -13.90
C GLN A 201 30.71 16.67 -13.63
N ALA A 202 29.49 17.06 -13.24
CA ALA A 202 29.19 18.44 -12.89
C ALA A 202 29.91 18.87 -11.60
N TYR A 203 29.90 18.00 -10.58
CA TYR A 203 30.64 18.21 -9.32
C TYR A 203 32.16 18.15 -9.55
N GLN A 204 32.63 17.20 -10.35
CA GLN A 204 34.05 17.09 -10.72
C GLN A 204 34.55 18.35 -11.47
N SER A 205 33.72 18.92 -12.36
CA SER A 205 34.05 20.14 -13.12
C SER A 205 34.20 21.41 -12.26
N VAL A 206 33.74 21.36 -11.01
CA VAL A 206 33.89 22.45 -10.02
C VAL A 206 34.94 22.16 -8.95
N GLY A 207 35.72 21.08 -9.11
CA GLY A 207 36.85 20.72 -8.26
C GLY A 207 36.52 19.82 -7.07
N ALA A 208 35.33 19.23 -7.01
CA ALA A 208 35.03 18.19 -6.02
C ALA A 208 35.64 16.84 -6.41
N ARG A 209 36.02 16.05 -5.41
CA ARG A 209 36.47 14.66 -5.57
C ARG A 209 35.26 13.73 -5.71
N ILE A 210 35.29 12.79 -6.64
CA ILE A 210 34.28 11.72 -6.75
C ILE A 210 34.89 10.44 -6.18
N GLN A 211 34.39 9.98 -5.03
CA GLN A 211 35.00 8.87 -4.28
C GLN A 211 33.91 8.11 -3.50
N GLU A 212 34.00 6.77 -3.50
CA GLU A 212 33.06 5.90 -2.79
C GLU A 212 33.20 6.03 -1.27
N ASP A 213 34.43 5.87 -0.79
CA ASP A 213 34.80 6.14 0.58
C ASP A 213 34.74 7.65 0.89
N ILE A 214 33.98 7.99 1.93
CA ILE A 214 33.77 9.36 2.43
C ILE A 214 34.34 9.58 3.84
N THR A 215 35.10 8.63 4.38
CA THR A 215 35.62 8.67 5.76
C THR A 215 36.66 9.77 6.02
N GLU A 216 37.29 10.35 4.98
CA GLU A 216 38.13 11.57 5.09
C GLU A 216 37.32 12.79 5.60
N ALA A 217 35.99 12.78 5.47
CA ALA A 217 35.15 13.91 5.87
C ALA A 217 34.93 14.01 7.39
N GLU A 218 35.07 15.21 7.95
CA GLU A 218 34.63 15.54 9.31
C GLU A 218 33.10 15.77 9.34
N VAL A 219 32.58 16.37 8.27
CA VAL A 219 31.16 16.67 8.07
C VAL A 219 30.60 15.90 6.88
N ILE A 220 29.52 15.15 7.10
CA ILE A 220 28.80 14.38 6.08
C ILE A 220 27.39 14.97 5.94
N ILE A 221 27.02 15.43 4.75
CA ILE A 221 25.71 16.02 4.47
C ILE A 221 24.91 15.19 3.47
N GLY A 222 23.61 15.04 3.76
CA GLY A 222 22.61 14.43 2.89
C GLY A 222 21.34 15.27 2.83
N VAL A 223 20.32 14.77 2.14
CA VAL A 223 18.96 15.30 2.17
C VAL A 223 18.14 14.56 3.22
N LYS A 224 18.08 13.24 3.11
CA LYS A 224 17.32 12.35 3.99
C LYS A 224 18.24 11.50 4.86
N GLN A 225 17.60 10.81 5.82
CA GLN A 225 18.24 9.95 6.78
C GLN A 225 19.06 8.81 6.16
N VAL A 226 20.03 8.33 6.94
CA VAL A 226 21.11 7.43 6.52
C VAL A 226 20.84 6.04 7.09
N PRO A 227 20.98 4.95 6.31
CA PRO A 227 20.91 3.59 6.84
C PRO A 227 21.92 3.37 7.98
N ILE A 228 21.50 2.64 9.03
CA ILE A 228 22.24 2.52 10.30
C ILE A 228 23.60 1.83 10.12
N ASP A 229 23.68 0.89 9.18
CA ASP A 229 24.89 0.23 8.70
C ASP A 229 25.90 1.20 8.07
N GLN A 230 25.43 2.24 7.38
CA GLN A 230 26.27 3.27 6.73
C GLN A 230 26.72 4.40 7.68
N LEU A 231 26.25 4.42 8.93
CA LEU A 231 26.65 5.44 9.90
C LEU A 231 28.10 5.23 10.38
N THR A 232 28.97 6.18 10.02
CA THR A 232 30.39 6.23 10.43
C THR A 232 30.51 6.89 11.80
N PRO A 233 31.14 6.25 12.82
CA PRO A 233 31.32 6.84 14.14
C PRO A 233 32.13 8.14 14.17
N HIS A 234 31.90 8.96 15.19
CA HIS A 234 32.64 10.20 15.47
C HIS A 234 32.64 11.23 14.33
N LYS A 235 31.54 11.30 13.56
CA LYS A 235 31.34 12.29 12.48
C LYS A 235 30.25 13.30 12.82
N THR A 236 30.31 14.47 12.19
CA THR A 236 29.15 15.38 12.12
C THR A 236 28.28 14.98 10.93
N TYR A 237 26.99 14.69 11.15
CA TYR A 237 26.03 14.41 10.10
C TYR A 237 24.95 15.51 10.02
N CYS A 238 24.57 15.93 8.80
CA CYS A 238 23.50 16.90 8.58
C CYS A 238 22.47 16.38 7.56
N PHE A 239 21.23 16.14 8.00
CA PHE A 239 20.10 15.68 7.18
C PHE A 239 18.75 15.95 7.87
N PHE A 240 17.62 15.83 7.15
CA PHE A 240 16.29 15.78 7.77
C PHE A 240 16.16 14.43 8.51
N SER A 241 16.25 14.41 9.84
CA SER A 241 16.28 13.17 10.63
C SER A 241 14.89 12.70 11.07
N HIS A 242 13.91 13.61 11.13
CA HIS A 242 12.56 13.35 11.66
C HIS A 242 12.54 12.81 13.12
N THR A 243 13.68 12.80 13.83
CA THR A 243 13.80 12.27 15.21
C THR A 243 13.14 13.17 16.26
N ILE A 244 13.09 14.48 15.99
CA ILE A 244 12.60 15.52 16.91
C ILE A 244 11.13 15.37 17.34
N LYS A 245 10.33 14.58 16.61
CA LYS A 245 8.93 14.28 16.92
C LYS A 245 8.76 13.08 17.87
N GLY A 246 9.85 12.41 18.28
CA GLY A 246 9.82 11.23 19.16
C GLY A 246 9.24 9.96 18.54
N GLN A 247 8.89 9.98 17.25
CA GLN A 247 8.21 8.89 16.54
C GLN A 247 9.06 7.61 16.49
N GLU A 248 8.49 6.48 16.91
CA GLU A 248 9.22 5.21 17.12
C GLU A 248 10.05 4.78 15.91
N ALA A 249 9.50 4.88 14.69
CA ALA A 249 10.17 4.47 13.45
C ALA A 249 11.54 5.13 13.22
N ASN A 250 11.79 6.33 13.77
CA ASN A 250 13.08 7.04 13.65
C ASN A 250 13.96 6.88 14.91
N MET A 251 13.50 6.19 15.96
CA MET A 251 14.27 6.03 17.21
C MET A 251 15.47 5.08 17.09
N PRO A 252 15.43 3.95 16.35
CA PRO A 252 16.63 3.12 16.13
C PRO A 252 17.77 3.89 15.45
N LEU A 253 17.45 4.85 14.59
CA LEU A 253 18.43 5.75 13.98
C LEU A 253 19.06 6.68 15.02
N LEU A 254 18.24 7.27 15.90
CA LEU A 254 18.71 8.14 16.98
C LEU A 254 19.61 7.38 17.96
N ASP A 255 19.22 6.16 18.36
CA ASP A 255 20.01 5.32 19.26
C ASP A 255 21.38 4.96 18.65
N ALA A 256 21.41 4.56 17.38
CA ALA A 256 22.67 4.30 16.67
C ALA A 256 23.55 5.57 16.52
N ILE A 257 22.95 6.75 16.37
CA ILE A 257 23.66 8.03 16.34
C ILE A 257 24.29 8.37 17.71
N LEU A 258 23.58 8.08 18.80
CA LEU A 258 24.09 8.24 20.17
C LEU A 258 25.23 7.25 20.45
N GLU A 259 25.03 5.96 20.17
CA GLU A 259 26.03 4.89 20.34
C GLU A 259 27.33 5.18 19.57
N LYS A 260 27.21 5.51 18.27
CA LYS A 260 28.35 5.83 17.40
C LYS A 260 28.97 7.21 17.69
N ASN A 261 28.51 7.91 18.73
CA ASN A 261 28.90 9.26 19.10
C ASN A 261 28.97 10.21 17.89
N ILE A 262 27.88 10.26 17.14
CA ILE A 262 27.69 11.15 15.99
C ILE A 262 27.07 12.46 16.47
N ARG A 263 27.56 13.59 15.93
CA ARG A 263 26.89 14.89 16.08
C ARG A 263 25.87 15.07 14.97
N LEU A 264 24.59 14.87 15.29
CA LEU A 264 23.48 15.11 14.36
C LEU A 264 23.07 16.58 14.39
N ILE A 265 23.02 17.19 13.21
CA ILE A 265 22.44 18.51 12.97
C ILE A 265 21.21 18.33 12.08
N ASP A 266 20.03 18.75 12.54
CA ASP A 266 18.80 18.62 11.74
C ASP A 266 18.42 19.96 11.10
N TYR A 267 18.29 20.00 9.78
CA TYR A 267 17.82 21.17 9.04
C TYR A 267 16.41 21.64 9.47
N GLU A 268 15.64 20.80 10.16
CA GLU A 268 14.32 21.14 10.73
C GLU A 268 14.37 22.02 11.96
N ARG A 269 15.53 22.07 12.64
CA ARG A 269 15.76 22.89 13.84
C ARG A 269 16.67 24.08 13.57
N MET A 270 17.07 24.28 12.31
CA MET A 270 17.72 25.50 11.84
C MET A 270 16.69 26.64 11.75
N CYS A 271 16.50 27.34 12.87
CA CYS A 271 15.59 28.48 13.01
C CYS A 271 16.32 29.75 13.47
N ASP A 272 15.81 30.90 13.04
CA ASP A 272 16.35 32.22 13.38
C ASP A 272 15.91 32.75 14.76
N ARG A 273 16.00 34.07 14.96
CA ARG A 273 15.62 34.75 16.20
C ARG A 273 14.11 34.71 16.47
N GLU A 274 13.30 34.72 15.42
CA GLU A 274 11.84 34.75 15.40
C GLU A 274 11.23 33.34 15.30
N GLY A 275 12.08 32.31 15.41
CA GLY A 275 11.70 30.89 15.31
C GLY A 275 11.46 30.41 13.88
N GLN A 276 11.64 31.27 12.88
CA GLN A 276 11.36 30.93 11.49
C GLN A 276 12.47 30.03 10.92
N ARG A 277 12.07 28.96 10.22
CA ARG A 277 12.98 27.95 9.67
C ARG A 277 13.74 28.50 8.47
N VAL A 278 15.06 28.65 8.59
CA VAL A 278 15.91 29.28 7.56
C VAL A 278 16.27 28.38 6.38
N VAL A 279 16.27 27.05 6.57
CA VAL A 279 16.66 26.06 5.54
C VAL A 279 15.52 25.05 5.32
N ALA A 280 14.79 25.18 4.21
CA ALA A 280 13.62 24.34 3.90
C ALA A 280 13.36 24.21 2.37
N PHE A 281 12.73 23.10 1.96
CA PHE A 281 12.33 22.87 0.57
C PHE A 281 10.94 23.44 0.18
N GLY A 282 10.20 24.04 1.13
CA GLY A 282 8.76 24.30 0.99
C GLY A 282 8.33 25.02 -0.29
N LYS A 283 9.14 25.94 -0.81
CA LYS A 283 8.85 26.61 -2.09
C LYS A 283 8.67 25.63 -3.26
N TYR A 284 9.54 24.62 -3.37
CA TYR A 284 9.45 23.62 -4.43
C TYR A 284 8.41 22.53 -4.17
N ALA A 285 7.90 22.41 -2.93
CA ALA A 285 6.68 21.66 -2.65
C ALA A 285 5.47 22.40 -3.23
N GLY A 286 5.37 23.71 -2.97
CA GLY A 286 4.37 24.60 -3.57
C GLY A 286 4.32 24.54 -5.10
N VAL A 287 5.48 24.72 -5.74
CA VAL A 287 5.62 24.65 -7.21
C VAL A 287 5.14 23.30 -7.76
N ALA A 288 5.65 22.18 -7.22
CA ALA A 288 5.30 20.85 -7.73
C ALA A 288 3.83 20.46 -7.43
N GLY A 289 3.30 20.86 -6.26
CA GLY A 289 1.90 20.66 -5.89
C GLY A 289 0.95 21.41 -6.82
N MET A 290 1.24 22.66 -7.16
CA MET A 290 0.42 23.43 -8.09
C MET A 290 0.44 22.84 -9.51
N ILE A 291 1.59 22.38 -10.00
CA ILE A 291 1.68 21.71 -11.31
C ILE A 291 0.85 20.42 -11.29
N ASN A 292 0.98 19.61 -10.24
CA ASN A 292 0.24 18.36 -10.10
C ASN A 292 -1.27 18.59 -9.97
N ILE A 293 -1.75 19.55 -9.16
CA ILE A 293 -3.20 19.77 -9.03
C ILE A 293 -3.82 20.33 -10.31
N LEU A 294 -3.07 21.05 -11.15
CA LEU A 294 -3.53 21.47 -12.48
C LEU A 294 -3.64 20.27 -13.45
N ASN A 295 -2.66 19.36 -13.46
CA ASN A 295 -2.76 18.09 -14.18
C ASN A 295 -3.95 17.23 -13.70
N GLY A 296 -4.10 17.07 -12.38
CA GLY A 296 -5.20 16.35 -11.75
C GLY A 296 -6.57 16.96 -12.03
N LEU A 297 -6.67 18.29 -12.04
CA LEU A 297 -7.89 19.01 -12.43
C LEU A 297 -8.29 18.72 -13.87
N GLY A 298 -7.33 18.66 -14.80
CA GLY A 298 -7.57 18.21 -16.18
C GLY A 298 -8.16 16.81 -16.23
N LEU A 299 -7.48 15.84 -15.61
CA LEU A 299 -7.93 14.44 -15.55
C LEU A 299 -9.31 14.27 -14.89
N ARG A 300 -9.57 15.00 -13.80
CA ARG A 300 -10.86 15.02 -13.08
C ARG A 300 -11.98 15.60 -13.95
N LEU A 301 -11.72 16.70 -14.67
CA LEU A 301 -12.69 17.31 -15.58
C LEU A 301 -12.99 16.40 -16.78
N LEU A 302 -11.99 15.75 -17.38
CA LEU A 302 -12.20 14.76 -18.44
C LEU A 302 -13.02 13.56 -17.94
N ALA A 303 -12.72 13.04 -16.75
CA ALA A 303 -13.47 11.92 -16.15
C ALA A 303 -14.91 12.28 -15.76
N LEU A 304 -15.21 13.58 -15.60
CA LEU A 304 -16.56 14.14 -15.47
C LEU A 304 -17.20 14.49 -16.83
N GLY A 305 -16.48 14.36 -17.96
CA GLY A 305 -16.99 14.59 -19.31
C GLY A 305 -16.72 15.97 -19.91
N HIS A 306 -15.77 16.74 -19.36
CA HIS A 306 -15.41 18.09 -19.81
C HIS A 306 -13.99 18.11 -20.39
N HIS A 307 -13.85 18.37 -21.70
CA HIS A 307 -12.55 18.73 -22.28
C HIS A 307 -12.17 20.15 -21.84
N THR A 308 -10.96 20.34 -21.31
CA THR A 308 -10.44 21.66 -20.87
C THR A 308 -8.93 21.77 -21.12
N PRO A 309 -8.36 22.98 -21.25
CA PRO A 309 -6.93 23.17 -21.54
C PRO A 309 -5.99 22.55 -20.49
N PHE A 310 -6.46 22.36 -19.25
CA PHE A 310 -5.73 21.67 -18.19
C PHE A 310 -5.31 20.23 -18.57
N MET A 311 -5.99 19.60 -19.53
CA MET A 311 -5.63 18.27 -20.06
C MET A 311 -4.24 18.19 -20.69
N HIS A 312 -3.65 19.32 -21.08
CA HIS A 312 -2.34 19.37 -21.73
C HIS A 312 -1.20 19.66 -20.75
N ILE A 313 -1.50 19.85 -19.46
CA ILE A 313 -0.53 19.98 -18.38
C ILE A 313 -0.20 18.57 -17.86
N GLY A 314 1.07 18.18 -17.95
CA GLY A 314 1.58 16.93 -17.37
C GLY A 314 1.90 17.04 -15.88
N PRO A 315 2.15 15.91 -15.19
CA PRO A 315 2.59 15.93 -13.79
C PRO A 315 4.01 16.51 -13.66
N ALA A 316 4.34 17.06 -12.48
CA ALA A 316 5.54 17.86 -12.25
C ALA A 316 6.85 17.13 -12.60
N HIS A 317 6.93 15.81 -12.37
CA HIS A 317 8.12 15.01 -12.65
C HIS A 317 8.40 14.75 -14.14
N ASN A 318 7.44 15.01 -15.04
CA ASN A 318 7.65 14.89 -16.49
C ASN A 318 8.41 16.08 -17.08
N TYR A 319 8.47 17.21 -16.37
CA TYR A 319 9.22 18.38 -16.81
C TYR A 319 10.68 18.30 -16.36
N ARG A 320 11.61 18.57 -17.29
CA ARG A 320 13.05 18.61 -17.01
C ARG A 320 13.46 19.78 -16.10
N ASN A 321 12.64 20.83 -16.07
CA ASN A 321 12.77 22.00 -15.22
C ASN A 321 11.41 22.74 -15.12
N THR A 322 11.34 23.68 -14.18
CA THR A 322 10.19 24.51 -13.86
C THR A 322 9.74 25.39 -15.04
N GLU A 323 10.66 25.83 -15.91
CA GLU A 323 10.32 26.70 -17.05
C GLU A 323 9.52 25.96 -18.14
N MET A 324 9.80 24.68 -18.36
CA MET A 324 8.98 23.83 -19.24
C MET A 324 7.56 23.63 -18.68
N ALA A 325 7.43 23.52 -17.35
CA ALA A 325 6.13 23.45 -16.69
C ALA A 325 5.36 24.77 -16.82
N ARG A 326 6.03 25.91 -16.53
CA ARG A 326 5.47 27.25 -16.72
C ARG A 326 4.97 27.46 -18.16
N GLN A 327 5.74 27.04 -19.17
CA GLN A 327 5.29 27.19 -20.57
C GLN A 327 4.01 26.39 -20.86
N SER A 328 3.96 25.11 -20.48
CA SER A 328 2.75 24.28 -20.64
C SER A 328 1.52 24.87 -19.95
N ILE A 329 1.72 25.52 -18.80
CA ILE A 329 0.65 26.21 -18.05
C ILE A 329 0.27 27.55 -18.73
N ARG A 330 1.22 28.29 -19.31
CA ARG A 330 0.93 29.47 -20.15
C ARG A 330 0.17 29.13 -21.41
N ASP A 331 0.48 28.00 -22.05
CA ASP A 331 -0.22 27.53 -23.26
C ASP A 331 -1.70 27.21 -22.93
N ALA A 332 -1.94 26.46 -21.86
CA ALA A 332 -3.29 26.23 -21.32
C ALA A 332 -3.97 27.56 -20.88
N GLY A 333 -3.21 28.48 -20.29
CA GLY A 333 -3.68 29.81 -19.91
C GLY A 333 -4.09 30.67 -21.11
N TYR A 334 -3.41 30.56 -22.25
CA TYR A 334 -3.77 31.24 -23.47
C TYR A 334 -5.12 30.76 -24.00
N GLU A 335 -5.36 29.44 -24.06
CA GLU A 335 -6.67 28.87 -24.41
C GLU A 335 -7.79 29.32 -23.46
N ILE A 336 -7.53 29.35 -22.16
CA ILE A 336 -8.46 29.92 -21.16
C ILE A 336 -8.77 31.38 -21.48
N SER A 337 -7.76 32.19 -21.83
CA SER A 337 -7.96 33.62 -22.15
C SER A 337 -8.83 33.86 -23.40
N LEU A 338 -8.82 32.91 -24.35
CA LEU A 338 -9.70 32.88 -25.53
C LEU A 338 -11.13 32.40 -25.20
N GLY A 339 -11.40 31.97 -23.97
CA GLY A 339 -12.71 31.49 -23.52
C GLY A 339 -12.97 30.02 -23.81
N MET A 340 -11.92 29.19 -23.97
CA MET A 340 -12.05 27.75 -24.28
C MET A 340 -12.47 26.86 -23.09
N LEU A 341 -12.81 27.45 -21.93
CA LEU A 341 -13.43 26.71 -20.83
C LEU A 341 -14.94 26.48 -21.10
N PRO A 342 -15.46 25.25 -20.96
CA PRO A 342 -16.88 24.97 -21.10
C PRO A 342 -17.72 25.79 -20.13
N LYS A 343 -18.84 26.36 -20.60
CA LYS A 343 -19.76 27.11 -19.72
C LYS A 343 -20.27 26.27 -18.53
N SER A 344 -20.34 24.95 -18.72
CA SER A 344 -20.82 23.98 -17.74
C SER A 344 -19.94 23.76 -16.51
N ILE A 345 -18.69 24.25 -16.49
CA ILE A 345 -17.83 24.19 -15.30
C ILE A 345 -17.94 25.44 -14.40
N GLY A 346 -18.51 26.53 -14.92
CA GLY A 346 -18.60 27.82 -14.21
C GLY A 346 -17.24 28.49 -13.93
N PRO A 347 -17.23 29.61 -13.18
CA PRO A 347 -16.00 30.33 -12.83
C PRO A 347 -15.17 29.53 -11.83
N LEU A 348 -13.88 29.31 -12.12
CA LEU A 348 -12.97 28.56 -11.27
C LEU A 348 -12.29 29.47 -10.22
N THR A 349 -12.39 29.07 -8.95
CA THR A 349 -11.81 29.73 -7.79
C THR A 349 -10.73 28.85 -7.13
N PHE A 350 -9.51 29.38 -7.05
CA PHE A 350 -8.34 28.74 -6.45
C PHE A 350 -8.05 29.41 -5.10
N ILE A 351 -8.13 28.63 -4.02
CA ILE A 351 -7.96 29.10 -2.63
C ILE A 351 -6.60 28.65 -2.12
N PHE A 352 -5.75 29.59 -1.72
CA PHE A 352 -4.44 29.32 -1.15
C PHE A 352 -4.49 29.60 0.35
N THR A 353 -4.18 28.62 1.20
CA THR A 353 -4.15 28.82 2.66
C THR A 353 -2.72 28.98 3.17
N GLY A 354 -2.54 29.96 4.06
CA GLY A 354 -1.23 30.34 4.59
C GLY A 354 -0.41 31.18 3.60
N SER A 355 0.59 31.89 4.16
CA SER A 355 1.41 32.88 3.46
C SER A 355 2.90 32.47 3.33
N GLY A 356 3.25 31.27 3.80
CA GLY A 356 4.62 30.76 3.81
C GLY A 356 5.15 30.34 2.43
N ASN A 357 6.40 29.87 2.39
CA ASN A 357 7.12 29.46 1.17
C ASN A 357 6.31 28.51 0.26
N VAL A 358 5.51 27.61 0.84
CA VAL A 358 4.65 26.66 0.10
C VAL A 358 3.58 27.40 -0.71
N SER A 359 2.80 28.26 -0.07
CA SER A 359 1.78 29.09 -0.73
C SER A 359 2.41 29.98 -1.80
N GLN A 360 3.53 30.65 -1.50
CA GLN A 360 4.25 31.50 -2.45
C GLN A 360 4.73 30.72 -3.69
N GLY A 361 5.29 29.52 -3.51
CA GLY A 361 5.73 28.66 -4.61
C GLY A 361 4.58 28.13 -5.47
N ALA A 362 3.41 27.89 -4.88
CA ALA A 362 2.22 27.48 -5.61
C ALA A 362 1.57 28.67 -6.36
N GLN A 363 1.51 29.85 -5.73
CA GLN A 363 1.04 31.09 -6.34
C GLN A 363 1.92 31.51 -7.53
N GLU A 364 3.24 31.34 -7.43
CA GLU A 364 4.18 31.55 -8.55
C GLU A 364 3.85 30.74 -9.81
N ILE A 365 3.09 29.65 -9.70
CA ILE A 365 2.66 28.81 -10.83
C ILE A 365 1.24 29.14 -11.29
N VAL A 366 0.28 29.45 -10.39
CA VAL A 366 -1.06 29.90 -10.82
C VAL A 366 -1.02 31.24 -11.56
N GLN A 367 0.00 32.07 -11.31
CA GLN A 367 0.22 33.35 -11.98
C GLN A 367 0.53 33.24 -13.48
N GLU A 368 0.91 32.06 -13.98
CA GLU A 368 1.10 31.80 -15.42
C GLU A 368 -0.26 31.64 -16.17
N LEU A 369 -1.35 31.42 -15.45
CA LEU A 369 -2.72 31.45 -15.98
C LEU A 369 -3.26 32.89 -16.04
N PRO A 370 -4.21 33.21 -16.93
CA PRO A 370 -4.98 34.46 -16.83
C PRO A 370 -5.75 34.46 -15.51
N HIS A 371 -5.42 35.37 -14.59
CA HIS A 371 -5.92 35.33 -13.22
C HIS A 371 -6.39 36.70 -12.71
N GLU A 372 -7.25 36.68 -11.69
CA GLU A 372 -7.65 37.85 -10.91
C GLU A 372 -7.57 37.55 -9.40
N TYR A 373 -6.74 38.30 -8.68
CA TYR A 373 -6.66 38.21 -7.22
C TYR A 373 -7.87 38.89 -6.56
N ILE A 374 -8.51 38.19 -5.64
CA ILE A 374 -9.73 38.62 -4.94
C ILE A 374 -9.63 38.39 -3.42
N SER A 375 -10.26 39.28 -2.65
CA SER A 375 -10.45 39.08 -1.21
C SER A 375 -11.54 38.06 -0.90
N VAL A 376 -11.50 37.44 0.28
CA VAL A 376 -12.53 36.50 0.77
C VAL A 376 -13.95 37.09 0.68
N LYS A 377 -14.12 38.39 0.92
CA LYS A 377 -15.41 39.11 0.80
C LYS A 377 -15.97 39.14 -0.63
N ALA A 378 -15.12 39.02 -1.65
CA ALA A 378 -15.50 38.98 -3.05
C ALA A 378 -15.69 37.54 -3.59
N LEU A 379 -15.27 36.52 -2.84
CA LEU A 379 -15.19 35.14 -3.31
C LEU A 379 -16.54 34.57 -3.76
N LYS A 380 -17.62 34.80 -3.00
CA LYS A 380 -18.99 34.44 -3.40
C LYS A 380 -19.37 35.05 -4.75
N LYS A 381 -19.14 36.36 -4.93
CA LYS A 381 -19.47 37.07 -6.17
C LYS A 381 -18.67 36.54 -7.36
N ALA A 382 -17.39 36.23 -7.16
CA ALA A 382 -16.53 35.65 -8.21
C ALA A 382 -16.96 34.22 -8.59
N ALA A 383 -17.32 33.39 -7.60
CA ALA A 383 -17.83 32.05 -7.84
C ALA A 383 -19.15 32.06 -8.64
N GLU A 384 -20.10 32.93 -8.27
CA GLU A 384 -21.44 33.00 -8.89
C GLU A 384 -21.46 33.76 -10.24
N HIS A 385 -20.68 34.83 -10.37
CA HIS A 385 -20.79 35.81 -11.47
C HIS A 385 -19.45 36.11 -12.19
N GLY A 386 -18.41 35.30 -11.97
CA GLY A 386 -17.10 35.47 -12.57
C GLY A 386 -17.09 35.27 -14.10
N ALA A 387 -16.11 35.88 -14.76
CA ALA A 387 -15.83 35.62 -16.17
C ALA A 387 -15.10 34.27 -16.35
N LEU A 388 -15.41 33.55 -17.42
CA LEU A 388 -14.85 32.22 -17.70
C LEU A 388 -13.49 32.24 -18.43
N ASN A 389 -12.98 33.42 -18.80
CA ASN A 389 -11.71 33.56 -19.52
C ASN A 389 -10.50 33.80 -18.60
N LYS A 390 -10.65 33.48 -17.31
CA LYS A 390 -9.64 33.63 -16.26
C LYS A 390 -10.01 32.80 -15.04
N VAL A 391 -9.02 32.54 -14.18
CA VAL A 391 -9.20 31.95 -12.85
C VAL A 391 -9.21 33.02 -11.77
N TYR A 392 -9.92 32.78 -10.67
CA TYR A 392 -9.96 33.67 -9.52
C TYR A 392 -9.08 33.13 -8.40
N VAL A 393 -8.17 33.95 -7.88
CA VAL A 393 -7.18 33.56 -6.86
C VAL A 393 -7.50 34.25 -5.55
N CYS A 394 -7.64 33.49 -4.47
CA CYS A 394 -7.90 34.03 -3.13
C CYS A 394 -6.87 33.48 -2.14
N GLU A 395 -6.06 34.36 -1.56
CA GLU A 395 -5.20 34.01 -0.42
C GLU A 395 -6.02 34.14 0.87
N VAL A 396 -5.89 33.13 1.74
CA VAL A 396 -6.63 32.99 2.99
C VAL A 396 -5.64 32.94 4.14
N SER A 397 -5.69 33.98 4.98
CA SER A 397 -4.86 34.14 6.16
C SER A 397 -5.59 33.65 7.42
N ARG A 398 -4.86 33.37 8.51
CA ARG A 398 -5.43 32.86 9.78
C ARG A 398 -6.66 33.68 10.25
N GLN A 399 -6.59 35.01 10.17
CA GLN A 399 -7.68 35.94 10.51
C GLN A 399 -8.95 35.84 9.66
N ASP A 400 -8.90 35.28 8.45
CA ASP A 400 -10.07 35.14 7.57
C ASP A 400 -10.96 33.96 7.98
N HIS A 401 -10.38 32.95 8.63
CA HIS A 401 -11.06 31.69 8.93
C HIS A 401 -10.98 31.19 10.37
N LEU A 402 -10.13 31.75 11.24
CA LEU A 402 -10.12 31.43 12.67
C LEU A 402 -10.91 32.48 13.47
N VAL A 403 -11.75 32.03 14.39
CA VAL A 403 -12.50 32.88 15.33
C VAL A 403 -12.52 32.26 16.73
N ARG A 404 -12.63 33.07 17.78
CA ARG A 404 -12.77 32.56 19.15
C ARG A 404 -14.12 31.85 19.37
N LYS A 405 -14.10 30.76 20.15
CA LYS A 405 -15.28 29.95 20.51
C LYS A 405 -16.35 30.71 21.30
N ASP A 406 -15.93 31.64 22.16
CA ASP A 406 -16.80 32.44 23.02
C ASP A 406 -17.34 33.72 22.35
N GLY A 407 -16.97 33.96 21.08
CA GLY A 407 -17.34 35.14 20.31
C GLY A 407 -16.25 36.20 20.33
N GLY A 408 -15.52 36.30 19.23
CA GLY A 408 -14.44 37.28 19.07
C GLY A 408 -13.80 37.20 17.68
N GLY A 409 -12.85 38.11 17.42
CA GLY A 409 -12.01 38.07 16.23
C GLY A 409 -10.92 37.00 16.32
N TYR A 410 -9.96 37.10 15.40
CA TYR A 410 -8.66 36.44 15.52
C TYR A 410 -7.68 37.36 16.24
N ASP A 411 -6.88 36.80 17.15
CA ASP A 411 -5.68 37.45 17.70
C ASP A 411 -4.49 36.52 17.45
N ALA A 412 -3.33 37.08 17.08
CA ALA A 412 -2.18 36.29 16.67
C ALA A 412 -1.33 35.78 17.85
N ALA A 413 -1.30 36.50 18.97
CA ALA A 413 -0.55 36.10 20.16
C ALA A 413 -1.36 35.09 20.97
N GLU A 414 -2.64 35.37 21.23
CA GLU A 414 -3.51 34.44 21.95
C GLU A 414 -3.69 33.12 21.17
N TYR A 415 -3.70 33.12 19.83
CA TYR A 415 -3.75 31.87 19.06
C TYR A 415 -2.50 31.00 19.21
N GLU A 416 -1.31 31.60 19.30
CA GLU A 416 -0.05 30.83 19.36
C GLU A 416 0.20 30.27 20.78
N GLU A 417 -0.30 30.95 21.82
CA GLU A 417 -0.29 30.45 23.21
C GLU A 417 -1.47 29.52 23.52
N HIS A 418 -2.65 29.80 22.95
CA HIS A 418 -3.94 29.16 23.28
C HIS A 418 -4.79 28.81 22.04
N PRO A 419 -4.30 27.94 21.13
CA PRO A 419 -5.02 27.57 19.91
C PRO A 419 -6.37 26.87 20.21
N GLU A 420 -6.52 26.24 21.37
CA GLU A 420 -7.73 25.55 21.81
C GLU A 420 -8.93 26.48 22.02
N LYS A 421 -8.72 27.80 22.13
CA LYS A 421 -9.79 28.81 22.23
C LYS A 421 -10.50 29.07 20.90
N TYR A 422 -9.95 28.61 19.78
CA TYR A 422 -10.40 28.98 18.43
C TYR A 422 -11.15 27.84 17.73
N ILE A 423 -11.89 28.20 16.67
CA ILE A 423 -12.48 27.28 15.69
C ILE A 423 -12.25 27.80 14.27
N SER A 424 -12.21 26.88 13.30
CA SER A 424 -12.20 27.22 11.88
C SER A 424 -13.63 27.40 11.36
N VAL A 425 -13.90 28.53 10.71
CA VAL A 425 -15.13 28.80 9.95
C VAL A 425 -14.89 28.71 8.43
N PHE A 426 -13.74 28.16 8.01
CA PHE A 426 -13.35 27.98 6.61
C PHE A 426 -14.40 27.20 5.82
N ALA A 427 -14.91 26.10 6.39
CA ALA A 427 -15.91 25.22 5.81
C ALA A 427 -17.24 25.92 5.45
N HIS A 428 -17.60 27.01 6.14
CA HIS A 428 -18.87 27.71 5.94
C HIS A 428 -18.72 29.04 5.20
N LYS A 429 -17.59 29.74 5.37
CA LYS A 429 -17.36 31.07 4.77
C LYS A 429 -16.60 31.04 3.45
N ILE A 430 -15.79 30.02 3.20
CA ILE A 430 -14.77 30.01 2.13
C ILE A 430 -14.92 28.77 1.24
N ALA A 431 -14.89 27.57 1.84
CA ALA A 431 -14.95 26.30 1.13
C ALA A 431 -16.16 26.11 0.18
N PRO A 432 -17.40 26.59 0.47
CA PRO A 432 -18.53 26.45 -0.44
C PRO A 432 -18.35 27.20 -1.78
N TYR A 433 -17.40 28.12 -1.83
CA TYR A 433 -17.06 28.94 -2.99
C TYR A 433 -15.71 28.55 -3.63
N ALA A 434 -15.07 27.46 -3.19
CA ALA A 434 -13.79 26.99 -3.67
C ALA A 434 -13.94 25.94 -4.78
N SER A 435 -13.31 26.13 -5.94
CA SER A 435 -13.20 25.09 -6.98
C SER A 435 -11.95 24.22 -6.80
N VAL A 436 -10.84 24.82 -6.37
CA VAL A 436 -9.62 24.12 -5.97
C VAL A 436 -9.10 24.72 -4.67
N ILE A 437 -8.72 23.88 -3.70
CA ILE A 437 -8.00 24.30 -2.49
C ILE A 437 -6.54 23.90 -2.64
N ILE A 438 -5.62 24.80 -2.29
CA ILE A 438 -4.19 24.57 -2.17
C ILE A 438 -3.85 24.83 -0.71
N ASN A 439 -3.77 23.75 0.07
CA ASN A 439 -3.49 23.81 1.48
C ASN A 439 -1.98 23.87 1.72
N GLY A 440 -1.52 24.98 2.29
CA GLY A 440 -0.10 25.27 2.54
C GLY A 440 0.18 25.76 3.96
N ILE A 441 -0.72 25.50 4.91
CA ILE A 441 -0.54 25.88 6.32
C ILE A 441 0.39 24.93 7.05
N TYR A 442 1.06 25.46 8.07
CA TYR A 442 1.57 24.66 9.18
C TYR A 442 0.43 24.40 10.16
N TRP A 443 0.25 23.16 10.59
CA TRP A 443 -0.76 22.74 11.55
C TRP A 443 -0.11 21.96 12.70
N ALA A 444 -0.66 22.10 13.90
CA ALA A 444 -0.23 21.39 15.10
C ALA A 444 -1.43 20.69 15.75
N VAL A 445 -1.21 19.62 16.51
CA VAL A 445 -2.29 18.75 17.04
C VAL A 445 -3.38 19.51 17.82
N ASN A 446 -3.00 20.58 18.52
CA ASN A 446 -3.94 21.41 19.30
C ASN A 446 -4.60 22.55 18.49
N SER A 447 -4.27 22.69 17.20
CA SER A 447 -4.84 23.70 16.29
C SER A 447 -6.17 23.23 15.70
N PRO A 448 -7.16 24.13 15.51
CA PRO A 448 -8.39 23.78 14.78
C PRO A 448 -8.08 23.23 13.37
N LYS A 449 -8.78 22.16 12.97
CA LYS A 449 -8.68 21.61 11.61
C LYS A 449 -9.28 22.59 10.60
N LEU A 450 -8.81 22.57 9.36
CA LEU A 450 -9.28 23.45 8.29
C LEU A 450 -10.61 22.94 7.70
N LEU A 451 -10.71 21.62 7.48
CA LEU A 451 -11.91 20.89 7.09
C LEU A 451 -12.01 19.58 7.88
N THR A 452 -13.18 19.31 8.44
CA THR A 452 -13.52 18.05 9.12
C THR A 452 -14.22 17.05 8.18
N ILE A 453 -14.40 15.79 8.60
CA ILE A 453 -15.22 14.79 7.88
C ILE A 453 -16.69 15.29 7.72
N PRO A 454 -17.37 15.80 8.76
CA PRO A 454 -18.68 16.46 8.62
C PRO A 454 -18.70 17.62 7.62
N ASP A 455 -17.67 18.48 7.62
CA ASP A 455 -17.58 19.58 6.65
C ASP A 455 -17.50 19.06 5.22
N ALA A 456 -16.66 18.04 4.97
CA ALA A 456 -16.53 17.44 3.65
C ALA A 456 -17.84 16.81 3.18
N LYS A 457 -18.58 16.13 4.07
CA LYS A 457 -19.90 15.57 3.76
C LYS A 457 -20.92 16.67 3.42
N TYR A 458 -20.88 17.82 4.10
CA TYR A 458 -21.71 18.98 3.76
C TYR A 458 -21.31 19.64 2.43
N LEU A 459 -20.01 19.72 2.13
CA LEU A 459 -19.46 20.40 0.94
C LEU A 459 -19.55 19.57 -0.36
N LEU A 460 -19.57 18.24 -0.24
CA LEU A 460 -19.52 17.31 -1.38
C LEU A 460 -20.84 16.56 -1.63
N GLN A 461 -21.86 16.75 -0.77
CA GLN A 461 -23.20 16.26 -1.02
C GLN A 461 -23.73 16.78 -2.38
N PRO A 462 -24.52 15.98 -3.13
CA PRO A 462 -25.10 16.37 -4.42
C PRO A 462 -26.29 17.34 -4.23
N VAL A 463 -26.01 18.50 -3.66
CA VAL A 463 -26.91 19.65 -3.63
C VAL A 463 -27.09 20.11 -5.08
N TYR A 464 -28.33 20.24 -5.54
CA TYR A 464 -28.62 20.94 -6.78
C TYR A 464 -28.07 22.38 -6.68
N THR A 465 -26.99 22.68 -7.40
CA THR A 465 -26.31 23.98 -7.36
C THR A 465 -26.79 24.88 -8.51
N PRO A 466 -27.84 25.72 -8.35
CA PRO A 466 -28.38 26.54 -9.45
C PRO A 466 -27.39 27.61 -9.97
N TRP A 467 -26.29 27.85 -9.25
CA TRP A 467 -25.20 28.75 -9.65
C TRP A 467 -24.11 28.08 -10.49
N LEU A 468 -24.11 26.76 -10.68
CA LEU A 468 -23.28 26.11 -11.69
C LEU A 468 -24.08 26.02 -13.00
N PRO A 469 -23.60 26.58 -14.13
CA PRO A 469 -24.40 26.59 -15.35
C PRO A 469 -24.61 25.18 -15.91
N THR A 470 -25.85 24.82 -16.21
CA THR A 470 -26.15 23.63 -17.02
C THR A 470 -26.14 23.98 -18.51
N SER A 471 -25.68 23.08 -19.36
CA SER A 471 -25.72 23.24 -20.83
C SER A 471 -26.25 21.98 -21.48
N LEU A 472 -27.15 22.12 -22.46
CA LEU A 472 -27.76 20.97 -23.13
C LEU A 472 -26.69 20.14 -23.85
N GLY A 473 -26.58 18.86 -23.50
CA GLY A 473 -25.53 17.97 -24.02
C GLY A 473 -24.19 18.01 -23.27
N SER A 474 -24.06 18.83 -22.22
CA SER A 474 -22.95 18.73 -21.25
C SER A 474 -23.43 18.06 -19.95
N PRO A 475 -22.61 17.23 -19.28
CA PRO A 475 -22.85 16.85 -17.90
C PRO A 475 -22.75 18.07 -16.97
N SER A 476 -23.39 17.97 -15.79
CA SER A 476 -23.18 18.88 -14.66
C SER A 476 -22.07 18.32 -13.76
N LEU A 477 -21.26 19.21 -13.19
CA LEU A 477 -20.34 18.85 -12.11
C LEU A 477 -21.13 18.33 -10.88
N PRO A 478 -20.61 17.37 -10.10
CA PRO A 478 -21.33 16.82 -8.94
C PRO A 478 -21.45 17.84 -7.79
N HIS A 479 -20.47 18.73 -7.67
CA HIS A 479 -20.37 19.83 -6.71
C HIS A 479 -19.33 20.84 -7.23
N ARG A 480 -19.10 21.94 -6.52
CA ARG A 480 -18.14 22.98 -6.93
C ARG A 480 -16.67 22.60 -6.65
N MET A 481 -16.38 21.87 -5.57
CA MET A 481 -15.02 21.62 -5.09
C MET A 481 -14.39 20.43 -5.83
N LEU A 482 -13.77 20.71 -6.97
CA LEU A 482 -13.24 19.67 -7.86
C LEU A 482 -12.01 18.96 -7.30
N ALA A 483 -11.12 19.71 -6.64
CA ALA A 483 -9.85 19.16 -6.15
C ALA A 483 -9.28 19.88 -4.91
N ILE A 484 -8.45 19.16 -4.15
CA ILE A 484 -7.64 19.66 -3.03
C ILE A 484 -6.19 19.24 -3.27
N CYS A 485 -5.26 20.18 -3.23
CA CYS A 485 -3.84 19.89 -3.10
C CYS A 485 -3.45 20.16 -1.66
N ASP A 486 -3.21 19.11 -0.88
CA ASP A 486 -2.71 19.25 0.47
C ASP A 486 -1.18 19.12 0.48
N ILE A 487 -0.50 20.26 0.58
CA ILE A 487 0.95 20.33 0.54
C ILE A 487 1.55 20.29 1.97
N SER A 488 0.70 20.24 3.01
CA SER A 488 1.14 19.90 4.37
C SER A 488 1.48 18.42 4.49
N ALA A 489 0.66 17.54 3.90
CA ALA A 489 0.84 16.10 3.89
C ALA A 489 0.97 15.50 5.30
N ASP A 490 0.12 15.98 6.22
CA ASP A 490 -0.01 15.50 7.60
C ASP A 490 -1.29 14.64 7.74
N PRO A 491 -1.17 13.29 7.80
CA PRO A 491 -2.32 12.39 7.97
C PRO A 491 -3.20 12.72 9.18
N GLY A 492 -4.52 12.79 8.97
CA GLY A 492 -5.52 13.16 9.96
C GLY A 492 -5.49 14.62 10.44
N GLY A 493 -4.58 15.43 9.87
CA GLY A 493 -4.23 16.77 10.34
C GLY A 493 -5.21 17.87 9.90
N SER A 494 -4.72 18.87 9.17
CA SER A 494 -5.54 20.04 8.82
C SER A 494 -6.70 19.74 7.87
N ILE A 495 -6.57 18.72 7.02
CA ILE A 495 -7.64 18.13 6.22
C ILE A 495 -7.96 16.77 6.84
N GLU A 496 -8.98 16.70 7.69
CA GLU A 496 -9.19 15.56 8.60
C GLU A 496 -9.30 14.20 7.92
N PHE A 497 -9.94 14.18 6.75
CA PHE A 497 -10.25 12.96 5.99
C PHE A 497 -9.07 12.40 5.20
N MET A 498 -7.92 13.07 5.17
CA MET A 498 -6.69 12.52 4.59
C MET A 498 -6.04 11.56 5.57
N SER A 499 -6.42 10.28 5.52
CA SER A 499 -5.83 9.21 6.36
C SER A 499 -4.44 8.77 5.89
N GLU A 500 -4.11 8.94 4.61
CA GLU A 500 -2.82 8.56 4.01
C GLU A 500 -2.33 9.63 3.01
N CYS A 501 -1.01 9.70 2.80
CA CYS A 501 -0.41 10.53 1.76
C CYS A 501 -0.47 9.84 0.39
N THR A 502 -0.76 10.61 -0.68
CA THR A 502 -0.60 10.13 -2.06
C THR A 502 0.89 10.08 -2.45
N THR A 503 1.23 9.29 -3.47
CA THR A 503 2.64 9.03 -3.87
C THR A 503 2.93 9.60 -5.26
N ILE A 504 4.19 9.72 -5.68
CA ILE A 504 4.49 10.21 -7.04
C ILE A 504 3.95 9.25 -8.12
N ASP A 505 3.95 7.95 -7.82
CA ASP A 505 3.45 6.87 -8.68
C ASP A 505 1.91 6.76 -8.67
N THR A 506 1.24 7.23 -7.62
CA THR A 506 -0.23 7.40 -7.55
C THR A 506 -0.54 8.74 -6.90
N PRO A 507 -0.45 9.86 -7.66
CA PRO A 507 -0.45 11.22 -7.10
C PRO A 507 -1.83 11.72 -6.67
N PHE A 508 -2.90 11.03 -7.05
CA PHE A 508 -4.27 11.42 -6.72
C PHE A 508 -5.08 10.25 -6.17
N CYS A 509 -5.93 10.56 -5.18
CA CYS A 509 -7.09 9.77 -4.80
C CYS A 509 -8.37 10.57 -5.09
N LEU A 510 -9.52 9.89 -5.09
CA LEU A 510 -10.85 10.51 -5.08
C LEU A 510 -11.56 10.12 -3.78
N TYR A 511 -11.70 11.09 -2.88
CA TYR A 511 -12.31 10.94 -1.56
C TYR A 511 -13.84 11.06 -1.65
N ASP A 512 -14.54 9.99 -1.27
CA ASP A 512 -15.99 9.94 -1.10
C ASP A 512 -16.36 10.23 0.37
N ALA A 513 -16.97 11.39 0.62
CA ALA A 513 -17.38 11.83 1.96
C ALA A 513 -18.68 11.20 2.47
N ASP A 514 -19.43 10.50 1.62
CA ASP A 514 -20.59 9.72 2.07
C ASP A 514 -20.16 8.35 2.60
N GLN A 515 -19.13 7.75 2.00
CA GLN A 515 -18.51 6.49 2.44
C GLN A 515 -17.31 6.67 3.38
N ASN A 516 -16.80 7.90 3.55
CA ASN A 516 -15.53 8.22 4.22
C ASN A 516 -14.37 7.36 3.68
N LYS A 517 -14.22 7.33 2.34
CA LYS A 517 -13.34 6.37 1.65
C LYS A 517 -12.67 6.93 0.41
N ASP A 518 -11.37 6.68 0.30
CA ASP A 518 -10.57 6.98 -0.89
C ASP A 518 -10.67 5.89 -1.97
N THR A 519 -10.61 6.33 -3.23
CA THR A 519 -10.60 5.45 -4.39
C THR A 519 -9.53 5.89 -5.41
N LYS A 520 -8.91 4.93 -6.11
CA LYS A 520 -7.97 5.19 -7.21
C LYS A 520 -8.73 5.46 -8.51
N SER A 521 -9.53 6.52 -8.52
CA SER A 521 -10.42 6.93 -9.61
C SER A 521 -10.32 8.43 -9.87
N PHE A 522 -10.70 8.87 -11.08
CA PHE A 522 -11.00 10.28 -11.37
C PHE A 522 -12.52 10.52 -11.56
N LYS A 523 -13.32 9.44 -11.60
CA LYS A 523 -14.78 9.45 -11.85
C LYS A 523 -15.53 9.05 -10.58
N GLY A 524 -16.59 9.80 -10.26
CA GLY A 524 -17.41 9.61 -9.06
C GLY A 524 -17.80 10.95 -8.42
N PRO A 525 -18.63 10.94 -7.35
CA PRO A 525 -19.12 12.14 -6.68
C PRO A 525 -18.12 12.78 -5.70
N GLY A 526 -16.96 12.16 -5.44
CA GLY A 526 -15.98 12.66 -4.46
C GLY A 526 -15.18 13.91 -4.88
N VAL A 527 -14.24 14.33 -4.03
CA VAL A 527 -13.23 15.36 -4.35
C VAL A 527 -11.90 14.71 -4.72
N LEU A 528 -11.19 15.23 -5.72
CA LEU A 528 -9.84 14.73 -6.05
C LEU A 528 -8.84 15.27 -5.04
N VAL A 529 -8.04 14.44 -4.36
CA VAL A 529 -6.99 14.93 -3.45
C VAL A 529 -5.59 14.52 -3.90
N CYS A 530 -4.64 15.44 -3.76
CA CYS A 530 -3.21 15.25 -3.98
C CYS A 530 -2.47 15.67 -2.71
N SER A 531 -1.85 14.73 -1.98
CA SER A 531 -1.17 14.98 -0.70
C SER A 531 0.14 14.20 -0.64
N ILE A 532 1.18 14.69 -1.31
CA ILE A 532 2.46 13.98 -1.49
C ILE A 532 3.52 14.52 -0.51
N ASP A 533 4.01 13.68 0.40
CA ASP A 533 5.01 14.04 1.44
C ASP A 533 6.31 14.64 0.87
N ASN A 534 6.71 14.19 -0.33
CA ASN A 534 8.03 14.45 -0.89
C ASN A 534 8.02 15.30 -2.17
N MET A 535 6.96 16.07 -2.45
CA MET A 535 6.78 16.89 -3.68
C MET A 535 8.03 17.52 -4.31
N PRO A 536 8.98 18.16 -3.59
CA PRO A 536 10.17 18.78 -4.20
C PRO A 536 11.11 17.81 -4.95
N THR A 537 11.01 16.50 -4.75
CA THR A 537 11.78 15.47 -5.50
C THR A 537 11.44 15.42 -6.99
N GLN A 538 10.25 15.93 -7.36
CA GLN A 538 9.77 15.97 -8.75
C GLN A 538 10.52 17.01 -9.59
N LEU A 539 10.98 18.11 -8.97
CA LEU A 539 11.82 19.16 -9.59
C LEU A 539 13.20 19.24 -8.90
N PRO A 540 14.02 18.18 -8.95
CA PRO A 540 15.10 17.94 -8.00
C PRO A 540 16.31 18.85 -8.19
N ARG A 541 16.50 19.45 -9.37
CA ARG A 541 17.66 20.34 -9.63
C ARG A 541 17.45 21.69 -8.99
N GLU A 542 16.35 22.36 -9.32
CA GLU A 542 16.04 23.67 -8.75
C GLU A 542 15.73 23.57 -7.26
N ALA A 543 15.12 22.47 -6.79
CA ALA A 543 15.02 22.19 -5.36
C ALA A 543 16.40 22.08 -4.68
N THR A 544 17.39 21.43 -5.33
CA THR A 544 18.78 21.35 -4.84
C THR A 544 19.46 22.73 -4.84
N ASP A 545 19.33 23.51 -5.91
CA ASP A 545 19.97 24.84 -6.00
C ASP A 545 19.34 25.87 -5.05
N PHE A 546 18.01 25.82 -4.86
CA PHE A 546 17.30 26.67 -3.91
C PHE A 546 17.68 26.31 -2.47
N PHE A 547 17.54 25.04 -2.07
CA PHE A 547 17.90 24.56 -0.73
C PHE A 547 19.38 24.81 -0.43
N GLY A 548 20.26 24.53 -1.40
CA GLY A 548 21.69 24.80 -1.27
C GLY A 548 22.01 26.29 -1.14
N SER A 549 21.23 27.20 -1.77
CA SER A 549 21.44 28.64 -1.59
C SER A 549 21.02 29.15 -0.20
N LEU A 550 20.04 28.51 0.44
CA LEU A 550 19.68 28.74 1.85
C LEU A 550 20.70 28.12 2.83
N LEU A 551 21.21 26.93 2.53
CA LEU A 551 22.15 26.21 3.41
C LEU A 551 23.59 26.77 3.36
N LEU A 552 24.07 27.22 2.20
CA LEU A 552 25.46 27.65 2.00
C LEU A 552 25.97 28.70 3.01
N PRO A 553 25.21 29.74 3.44
CA PRO A 553 25.63 30.66 4.49
C PRO A 553 26.00 29.96 5.81
N HIS A 554 25.25 28.93 6.20
CA HIS A 554 25.47 28.18 7.45
C HIS A 554 26.59 27.13 7.31
N MET A 555 26.89 26.66 6.10
CA MET A 555 27.97 25.68 5.88
C MET A 555 29.33 26.15 6.41
N TYR A 556 29.63 27.46 6.41
CA TYR A 556 30.92 27.96 6.92
C TYR A 556 31.10 27.78 8.43
N ASP A 557 29.98 27.66 9.17
CA ASP A 557 29.95 27.40 10.60
C ASP A 557 29.80 25.89 10.90
N ILE A 558 28.93 25.18 10.15
CA ILE A 558 28.83 23.71 10.22
C ILE A 558 30.18 23.04 9.95
N LEU A 559 31.00 23.58 9.03
CA LEU A 559 32.36 23.10 8.73
C LEU A 559 33.38 23.33 9.87
N GLN A 560 33.04 24.06 10.93
CA GLN A 560 33.87 24.14 12.14
C GLN A 560 33.62 22.96 13.09
N SER A 561 32.54 22.19 12.90
CA SER A 561 32.14 21.08 13.77
C SER A 561 33.06 19.87 13.68
N ASP A 562 33.76 19.58 14.77
CA ASP A 562 34.47 18.33 15.03
C ASP A 562 33.70 17.51 16.09
N ALA A 563 33.22 16.32 15.72
CA ALA A 563 32.42 15.46 16.61
C ALA A 563 33.26 14.68 17.64
N THR A 564 34.59 14.71 17.55
CA THR A 564 35.49 14.16 18.59
C THR A 564 35.67 15.12 19.76
N ALA A 565 35.57 16.44 19.51
CA ALA A 565 35.65 17.48 20.52
C ALA A 565 34.25 17.85 21.09
N PRO A 566 34.15 18.32 22.35
CA PRO A 566 32.90 18.85 22.90
C PRO A 566 32.36 20.03 22.07
N PHE A 567 31.05 20.04 21.78
CA PHE A 567 30.40 21.18 21.14
C PHE A 567 30.32 22.37 22.10
N VAL A 568 30.67 23.57 21.62
CA VAL A 568 30.64 24.83 22.39
C VAL A 568 29.67 25.80 21.69
N PRO A 569 28.40 25.92 22.15
CA PRO A 569 27.37 26.69 21.46
C PRO A 569 27.72 28.15 21.16
N GLU A 570 28.48 28.79 22.06
CA GLU A 570 28.93 30.18 21.97
C GLU A 570 29.90 30.40 20.79
N GLN A 571 30.49 29.33 20.27
CA GLN A 571 31.34 29.39 19.08
C GLN A 571 30.53 29.28 17.79
N HIS A 572 29.24 28.97 17.80
CA HIS A 572 28.43 28.74 16.59
C HIS A 572 27.34 29.80 16.42
N THR A 573 26.72 29.89 15.23
CA THR A 573 25.54 30.75 15.05
C THR A 573 24.32 30.10 15.70
N ARG A 574 23.34 30.90 16.15
CA ARG A 574 22.14 30.38 16.85
C ARG A 574 21.39 29.36 15.99
N GLU A 575 21.37 29.56 14.68
CA GLU A 575 20.69 28.70 13.71
C GLU A 575 21.36 27.32 13.57
N VAL A 576 22.68 27.23 13.81
CA VAL A 576 23.43 25.96 13.81
C VAL A 576 23.42 25.33 15.20
N ALA A 577 23.71 26.11 16.25
CA ALA A 577 23.73 25.63 17.64
C ALA A 577 22.36 25.11 18.10
N GLY A 578 21.26 25.78 17.72
CA GLY A 578 19.90 25.33 18.00
C GLY A 578 19.47 24.07 17.22
N ALA A 579 20.24 23.68 16.19
CA ALA A 579 19.96 22.53 15.35
C ALA A 579 20.74 21.26 15.73
N VAL A 580 21.67 21.32 16.70
CA VAL A 580 22.44 20.17 17.16
C VAL A 580 21.59 19.29 18.07
N ILE A 581 21.14 18.15 17.55
CA ILE A 581 20.31 17.17 18.27
C ILE A 581 21.15 16.37 19.28
N THR A 582 22.32 15.90 18.84
CA THR A 582 23.18 15.00 19.62
C THR A 582 24.62 15.51 19.70
N ASN A 583 25.30 15.26 20.82
CA ASN A 583 26.72 15.56 21.04
C ASN A 583 27.29 14.67 22.15
N GLY A 584 28.49 14.11 21.96
CA GLY A 584 29.17 13.34 23.03
C GLY A 584 28.41 12.09 23.47
N GLY A 585 27.73 11.42 22.54
CA GLY A 585 26.85 10.28 22.81
C GLY A 585 25.56 10.59 23.58
N LYS A 586 25.17 11.86 23.69
CA LYS A 586 23.97 12.33 24.39
C LYS A 586 23.13 13.26 23.52
N LEU A 587 21.86 13.44 23.88
CA LEU A 587 21.05 14.57 23.40
C LEU A 587 21.62 15.89 23.94
N THR A 588 21.42 17.00 23.24
CA THR A 588 21.69 18.34 23.80
C THR A 588 20.48 18.86 24.59
N PRO A 589 20.63 19.84 25.50
CA PRO A 589 19.53 20.26 26.40
C PRO A 589 18.23 20.67 25.70
N ASN A 590 18.32 21.27 24.50
CA ASN A 590 17.16 21.64 23.69
C ASN A 590 16.34 20.43 23.18
N PHE A 591 16.86 19.21 23.32
CA PHE A 591 16.30 17.96 22.81
C PHE A 591 16.24 16.85 23.87
N GLU A 592 16.56 17.13 25.14
CA GLU A 592 16.37 16.17 26.24
C GLU A 592 14.89 15.79 26.40
N TYR A 593 13.95 16.66 25.99
CA TYR A 593 12.52 16.34 25.86
C TYR A 593 12.24 15.16 24.91
N ILE A 594 13.15 14.79 23.99
CA ILE A 594 12.99 13.58 23.16
C ILE A 594 13.09 12.33 24.04
N SER A 595 13.93 12.33 25.09
CA SER A 595 13.90 11.27 26.09
C SER A 595 12.56 11.26 26.83
N GLU A 596 12.01 12.42 27.19
CA GLU A 596 10.69 12.51 27.82
C GLU A 596 9.55 12.03 26.91
N LEU A 597 9.54 12.38 25.62
CA LEU A 597 8.57 11.86 24.64
C LEU A 597 8.73 10.35 24.45
N ARG A 598 9.97 9.85 24.32
CA ARG A 598 10.24 8.40 24.29
C ARG A 598 9.75 7.73 25.57
N HIS A 599 9.89 8.38 26.73
CA HIS A 599 9.35 7.89 28.00
C HIS A 599 7.83 8.02 28.06
N GLN A 600 7.19 9.01 27.45
CA GLN A 600 5.73 9.17 27.41
C GLN A 600 5.07 8.17 26.45
N THR A 601 5.59 7.96 25.25
CA THR A 601 5.13 6.87 24.37
C THR A 601 5.42 5.50 25.00
N ARG A 602 6.60 5.32 25.61
CA ARG A 602 6.87 4.14 26.44
C ARG A 602 6.13 4.14 27.78
N ALA A 603 5.33 5.14 28.14
CA ALA A 603 4.55 5.19 29.39
C ALA A 603 3.05 5.29 29.18
N SER A 604 2.53 5.57 27.99
CA SER A 604 1.20 5.07 27.61
C SER A 604 1.27 3.54 27.56
N HIS A 605 2.28 2.98 26.87
CA HIS A 605 2.53 1.55 26.88
C HIS A 605 2.95 1.04 28.28
N LYS A 606 3.93 1.62 28.99
CA LYS A 606 4.28 1.12 30.35
C LYS A 606 3.26 1.43 31.44
N ALA A 607 2.41 2.45 31.36
CA ALA A 607 1.35 2.60 32.38
C ALA A 607 0.31 1.50 32.23
N ALA A 608 -0.06 1.14 30.99
CA ALA A 608 -0.87 -0.06 30.74
C ALA A 608 -0.12 -1.32 31.20
N VAL A 609 1.07 -1.59 30.65
CA VAL A 609 1.87 -2.81 30.90
C VAL A 609 2.35 -2.97 32.35
N ALA A 610 2.47 -1.90 33.14
CA ALA A 610 2.79 -1.96 34.57
C ALA A 610 1.56 -1.93 35.49
N GLN A 611 0.35 -1.84 34.92
CA GLN A 611 -0.89 -2.23 35.61
C GLN A 611 -1.28 -3.67 35.27
N CYS A 612 -0.87 -4.20 34.11
CA CYS A 612 -1.00 -5.62 33.79
C CYS A 612 -0.32 -6.54 34.82
N SER A 613 -0.98 -7.63 35.18
CA SER A 613 -0.46 -8.68 36.06
C SER A 613 0.18 -9.84 35.30
N HIS A 614 -0.02 -9.92 33.98
CA HIS A 614 0.50 -10.98 33.10
C HIS A 614 1.25 -10.44 31.87
N GLN A 615 2.25 -11.19 31.39
CA GLN A 615 3.02 -10.93 30.17
C GLN A 615 3.05 -12.14 29.24
N VAL A 616 2.54 -11.97 28.01
CA VAL A 616 2.49 -13.01 26.96
C VAL A 616 3.45 -12.66 25.82
N LEU A 617 4.27 -13.60 25.39
CA LEU A 617 5.14 -13.46 24.20
C LEU A 617 4.52 -14.18 23.00
N VAL A 618 4.01 -13.44 22.02
CA VAL A 618 3.52 -13.99 20.75
C VAL A 618 4.65 -13.98 19.72
N LEU A 619 5.06 -15.17 19.26
CA LEU A 619 6.09 -15.36 18.24
C LEU A 619 5.45 -15.57 16.86
N GLY A 620 5.60 -14.56 15.99
CA GLY A 620 5.09 -14.52 14.63
C GLY A 620 3.89 -13.57 14.46
N ALA A 621 3.99 -12.61 13.54
CA ALA A 621 2.96 -11.60 13.25
C ALA A 621 2.13 -11.90 11.98
N GLY A 622 2.25 -13.10 11.41
CA GLY A 622 1.57 -13.50 10.16
C GLY A 622 0.05 -13.73 10.29
N TYR A 623 -0.58 -14.22 9.20
CA TYR A 623 -2.03 -14.31 9.00
C TYR A 623 -2.91 -14.74 10.20
N VAL A 624 -2.45 -15.63 11.07
CA VAL A 624 -3.22 -16.17 12.21
C VAL A 624 -2.99 -15.43 13.53
N ALA A 625 -2.05 -14.48 13.59
CA ALA A 625 -1.69 -13.76 14.81
C ALA A 625 -2.75 -12.72 15.23
N GLY A 626 -3.46 -12.12 14.26
CA GLY A 626 -4.47 -11.08 14.51
C GLY A 626 -5.49 -11.45 15.58
N PRO A 627 -6.24 -12.56 15.44
CA PRO A 627 -7.20 -13.02 16.44
C PRO A 627 -6.60 -13.43 17.78
N VAL A 628 -5.31 -13.81 17.82
CA VAL A 628 -4.61 -14.11 19.08
C VAL A 628 -4.35 -12.83 19.86
N VAL A 629 -3.77 -11.83 19.21
CA VAL A 629 -3.51 -10.51 19.80
C VAL A 629 -4.83 -9.83 20.15
N ASP A 630 -5.85 -9.89 19.29
CA ASP A 630 -7.19 -9.37 19.57
C ASP A 630 -7.78 -9.98 20.85
N TYR A 631 -7.93 -11.31 20.91
CA TYR A 631 -8.62 -11.97 22.02
C TYR A 631 -7.90 -11.79 23.36
N LEU A 632 -6.56 -11.76 23.36
CA LEU A 632 -5.76 -11.53 24.56
C LEU A 632 -5.74 -10.04 24.98
N SER A 633 -5.67 -9.11 24.02
CA SER A 633 -5.61 -7.66 24.33
C SER A 633 -6.91 -7.10 24.94
N ARG A 634 -8.04 -7.79 24.75
CA ARG A 634 -9.32 -7.52 25.44
C ARG A 634 -9.22 -7.60 26.96
N ASP A 635 -8.19 -8.26 27.50
CA ASP A 635 -7.92 -8.30 28.93
C ASP A 635 -6.94 -7.19 29.34
N VAL A 636 -7.41 -6.27 30.19
CA VAL A 636 -6.62 -5.13 30.68
C VAL A 636 -5.45 -5.57 31.57
N ASP A 637 -5.55 -6.74 32.19
CA ASP A 637 -4.50 -7.30 33.05
C ASP A 637 -3.42 -8.05 32.26
N THR A 638 -3.58 -8.18 30.92
CA THR A 638 -2.63 -8.86 30.03
C THR A 638 -1.83 -7.88 29.17
N SER A 639 -0.51 -7.96 29.28
CA SER A 639 0.45 -7.33 28.36
C SER A 639 0.96 -8.32 27.32
N ILE A 640 1.20 -7.86 26.09
CA ILE A 640 1.62 -8.71 24.97
C ILE A 640 2.91 -8.17 24.36
N ILE A 641 3.90 -9.02 24.19
CA ILE A 641 5.07 -8.76 23.32
C ILE A 641 4.81 -9.50 22.00
N LEU A 642 4.80 -8.78 20.88
CA LEU A 642 4.61 -9.36 19.55
C LEU A 642 5.94 -9.34 18.77
N ALA A 643 6.56 -10.52 18.59
CA ALA A 643 7.88 -10.63 17.98
C ALA A 643 7.82 -11.22 16.56
N SER A 644 8.54 -10.60 15.60
CA SER A 644 8.61 -11.08 14.20
C SER A 644 9.96 -10.73 13.54
N GLU A 645 10.39 -11.54 12.56
CA GLU A 645 11.50 -11.20 11.63
C GLU A 645 11.14 -9.94 10.82
N LEU A 646 9.85 -9.78 10.50
CA LEU A 646 9.32 -8.65 9.74
C LEU A 646 8.68 -7.64 10.71
N LYS A 647 9.49 -6.73 11.28
CA LYS A 647 8.98 -5.71 12.23
C LYS A 647 7.78 -4.91 11.69
N ALA A 648 7.70 -4.65 10.38
CA ALA A 648 6.55 -3.96 9.80
C ALA A 648 5.20 -4.69 10.03
N GLU A 649 5.18 -6.03 10.04
CA GLU A 649 3.97 -6.82 10.33
C GLU A 649 3.61 -6.75 11.82
N ALA A 650 4.63 -6.76 12.70
CA ALA A 650 4.44 -6.60 14.14
C ALA A 650 3.93 -5.18 14.48
N ASP A 651 4.50 -4.14 13.88
CA ASP A 651 4.12 -2.74 14.07
C ASP A 651 2.69 -2.46 13.59
N GLU A 652 2.28 -3.00 12.44
CA GLU A 652 0.92 -2.83 11.92
C GLU A 652 -0.14 -3.53 12.80
N LEU A 653 0.20 -4.69 13.38
CA LEU A 653 -0.71 -5.39 14.29
C LEU A 653 -0.73 -4.76 15.68
N SER A 654 0.41 -4.33 16.24
CA SER A 654 0.48 -3.70 17.56
C SER A 654 -0.15 -2.31 17.59
N ALA A 655 -0.07 -1.53 16.51
CA ALA A 655 -0.64 -0.18 16.43
C ALA A 655 -2.16 -0.11 16.68
N LYS A 656 -2.85 -1.26 16.65
CA LYS A 656 -4.28 -1.40 16.92
C LYS A 656 -4.61 -1.52 18.42
N TYR A 657 -3.62 -1.79 19.30
CA TYR A 657 -3.84 -2.21 20.69
C TYR A 657 -2.81 -1.58 21.67
N PRO A 658 -3.24 -0.90 22.76
CA PRO A 658 -2.34 -0.14 23.62
C PRO A 658 -1.44 -0.99 24.55
N ASN A 659 -1.81 -2.26 24.76
CA ASN A 659 -1.09 -3.23 25.61
C ASN A 659 -0.15 -4.16 24.83
N VAL A 660 0.19 -3.83 23.57
CA VAL A 660 1.08 -4.63 22.70
C VAL A 660 2.42 -3.90 22.45
N GLU A 661 3.55 -4.58 22.68
CA GLU A 661 4.93 -4.13 22.41
C GLU A 661 5.47 -4.86 21.15
N PRO A 662 5.73 -4.19 20.01
CA PRO A 662 6.25 -4.83 18.80
C PRO A 662 7.78 -4.97 18.80
N VAL A 663 8.28 -6.19 18.55
CA VAL A 663 9.70 -6.53 18.66
C VAL A 663 10.22 -7.17 17.36
N LEU A 664 11.39 -6.72 16.91
CA LEU A 664 12.15 -7.38 15.83
C LEU A 664 12.91 -8.59 16.40
N LEU A 665 12.64 -9.79 15.90
CA LEU A 665 13.30 -11.03 16.33
C LEU A 665 13.35 -12.07 15.20
N ASP A 666 14.55 -12.47 14.81
CA ASP A 666 14.78 -13.78 14.18
C ASP A 666 15.19 -14.78 15.28
N VAL A 667 14.46 -15.90 15.41
CA VAL A 667 14.68 -16.89 16.48
C VAL A 667 15.87 -17.82 16.24
N ILE A 668 16.45 -17.82 15.04
CA ILE A 668 17.60 -18.62 14.63
C ILE A 668 18.89 -17.78 14.74
N GLU A 669 18.86 -16.53 14.26
CA GLU A 669 20.01 -15.61 14.32
C GLU A 669 20.18 -14.97 15.71
N ARG A 670 19.11 -14.81 16.50
CA ARG A 670 19.13 -14.15 17.83
C ARG A 670 18.53 -15.01 18.95
N PRO A 671 19.08 -16.22 19.22
CA PRO A 671 18.64 -17.08 20.33
C PRO A 671 18.91 -16.46 21.72
N ASP A 672 19.85 -15.52 21.82
CA ASP A 672 20.11 -14.72 23.02
C ASP A 672 18.92 -13.80 23.34
N MET A 673 18.36 -13.16 22.32
CA MET A 673 17.21 -12.27 22.45
C MET A 673 15.90 -13.05 22.63
N LEU A 674 15.77 -14.23 22.00
CA LEU A 674 14.68 -15.16 22.29
C LEU A 674 14.64 -15.49 23.78
N ARG A 675 15.75 -15.93 24.39
CA ARG A 675 15.78 -16.27 25.82
C ARG A 675 15.37 -15.07 26.69
N GLN A 676 15.92 -13.88 26.45
CA GLN A 676 15.57 -12.66 27.21
C GLN A 676 14.09 -12.26 27.13
N LEU A 677 13.39 -12.61 26.04
CA LEU A 677 11.96 -12.33 25.88
C LEU A 677 11.09 -13.43 26.51
N VAL A 678 11.55 -14.68 26.49
CA VAL A 678 10.87 -15.81 27.15
C VAL A 678 10.97 -15.67 28.68
N GLU A 679 12.15 -15.31 29.21
CA GLU A 679 12.38 -14.99 30.64
C GLU A 679 11.52 -13.83 31.19
N ARG A 680 10.93 -13.01 30.31
CA ARG A 680 10.01 -11.91 30.65
C ARG A 680 8.53 -12.32 30.67
N ALA A 681 8.17 -13.46 30.12
CA ALA A 681 6.79 -13.87 29.88
C ALA A 681 6.35 -15.00 30.82
N ASP A 682 5.06 -15.02 31.16
CA ASP A 682 4.41 -16.14 31.84
C ASP A 682 4.08 -17.27 30.85
N VAL A 683 3.68 -16.89 29.62
CA VAL A 683 3.32 -17.81 28.54
C VAL A 683 3.85 -17.29 27.19
N VAL A 684 4.43 -18.20 26.40
CA VAL A 684 4.79 -17.99 25.00
C VAL A 684 3.71 -18.59 24.10
N VAL A 685 3.34 -17.90 23.03
CA VAL A 685 2.46 -18.43 21.97
C VAL A 685 3.27 -18.51 20.67
N SER A 686 3.60 -19.73 20.22
CA SER A 686 4.35 -19.93 18.97
C SER A 686 3.41 -20.14 17.79
N LEU A 687 3.38 -19.14 16.90
CA LEU A 687 2.69 -19.17 15.60
C LEU A 687 3.69 -19.33 14.42
N LEU A 688 4.94 -19.67 14.76
CA LEU A 688 6.04 -19.91 13.82
C LEU A 688 5.90 -21.26 13.08
N PRO A 689 6.66 -21.49 12.00
CA PRO A 689 6.77 -22.81 11.36
C PRO A 689 7.15 -23.91 12.37
N TYR A 690 6.41 -25.03 12.34
CA TYR A 690 6.49 -26.10 13.36
C TYR A 690 7.89 -26.72 13.57
N SER A 691 8.80 -26.57 12.61
CA SER A 691 10.20 -26.98 12.72
C SER A 691 11.00 -26.18 13.75
N LEU A 692 10.51 -25.01 14.16
CA LEU A 692 11.15 -24.14 15.15
C LEU A 692 10.60 -24.33 16.57
N HIS A 693 9.48 -25.04 16.73
CA HIS A 693 8.85 -25.26 18.03
C HIS A 693 9.77 -25.97 19.04
N PRO A 694 10.61 -26.97 18.70
CA PRO A 694 11.55 -27.55 19.66
C PRO A 694 12.58 -26.55 20.19
N THR A 695 13.03 -25.60 19.37
CA THR A 695 13.94 -24.52 19.79
C THR A 695 13.25 -23.56 20.78
N VAL A 696 12.02 -23.16 20.48
CA VAL A 696 11.21 -22.31 21.37
C VAL A 696 10.89 -23.04 22.67
N ALA A 697 10.50 -24.31 22.61
CA ALA A 697 10.20 -25.15 23.77
C ALA A 697 11.42 -25.34 24.66
N SER A 698 12.61 -25.54 24.09
CA SER A 698 13.86 -25.61 24.85
C SER A 698 14.13 -24.30 25.62
N ALA A 699 13.93 -23.14 24.98
CA ALA A 699 14.05 -21.85 25.65
C ALA A 699 12.98 -21.63 26.75
N CYS A 700 11.76 -22.15 26.56
CA CYS A 700 10.71 -22.13 27.57
C CYS A 700 11.04 -23.02 28.78
N ILE A 701 11.64 -24.19 28.55
CA ILE A 701 12.10 -25.12 29.59
C ILE A 701 13.25 -24.49 30.40
N ASP A 702 14.24 -23.90 29.72
CA ASP A 702 15.34 -23.15 30.37
C ASP A 702 14.81 -22.05 31.32
N ALA A 703 13.86 -21.24 30.84
CA ALA A 703 13.31 -20.09 31.55
C ALA A 703 12.20 -20.45 32.57
N LYS A 704 11.65 -21.67 32.49
CA LYS A 704 10.43 -22.14 33.19
C LYS A 704 9.15 -21.39 32.82
N THR A 705 9.05 -20.98 31.56
CA THR A 705 7.89 -20.31 30.96
C THR A 705 6.94 -21.33 30.33
N HIS A 706 5.63 -21.09 30.35
CA HIS A 706 4.66 -21.94 29.65
C HIS A 706 4.67 -21.70 28.12
N LEU A 707 4.19 -22.67 27.33
CA LEU A 707 4.13 -22.56 25.86
C LEU A 707 2.78 -23.02 25.31
N VAL A 708 2.28 -22.33 24.28
CA VAL A 708 1.07 -22.70 23.53
C VAL A 708 1.38 -22.67 22.02
N THR A 709 0.95 -23.68 21.27
CA THR A 709 1.17 -23.78 19.82
C THR A 709 -0.06 -24.31 19.07
N ALA A 710 -0.44 -23.67 17.98
CA ALA A 710 -1.46 -24.17 17.05
C ALA A 710 -0.84 -25.16 16.03
N SER A 711 -0.22 -26.24 16.51
CA SER A 711 0.57 -27.18 15.68
C SER A 711 0.65 -28.57 16.29
N TYR A 712 0.86 -29.57 15.43
CA TYR A 712 1.07 -30.98 15.80
C TYR A 712 2.20 -31.17 16.82
N LEU A 713 2.00 -32.10 17.76
CA LEU A 713 3.02 -32.58 18.70
C LEU A 713 4.01 -33.48 17.94
N THR A 714 5.06 -32.87 17.38
CA THR A 714 6.11 -33.58 16.64
C THR A 714 6.95 -34.48 17.57
N PRO A 715 7.67 -35.50 17.04
CA PRO A 715 8.54 -36.35 17.86
C PRO A 715 9.54 -35.57 18.72
N GLY A 716 10.24 -34.58 18.12
CA GLY A 716 11.18 -33.72 18.84
C GLY A 716 10.53 -32.74 19.84
N MET A 717 9.21 -32.52 19.79
CA MET A 717 8.47 -31.87 20.88
C MET A 717 8.10 -32.88 21.98
N LYS A 718 7.71 -34.10 21.60
CA LYS A 718 7.38 -35.18 22.54
C LYS A 718 8.60 -35.65 23.36
N GLU A 719 9.78 -35.62 22.77
CA GLU A 719 11.07 -35.86 23.46
C GLU A 719 11.34 -34.86 24.60
N LEU A 720 10.75 -33.66 24.55
CA LEU A 720 10.87 -32.63 25.59
C LEU A 720 9.82 -32.78 26.72
N HIS A 721 8.95 -33.80 26.69
CA HIS A 721 7.85 -33.95 27.66
C HIS A 721 8.36 -34.02 29.11
N GLU A 722 9.27 -34.95 29.41
CA GLU A 722 9.82 -35.12 30.78
C GLU A 722 10.55 -33.85 31.25
N ALA A 723 11.37 -33.23 30.38
CA ALA A 723 12.07 -31.98 30.70
C ALA A 723 11.11 -30.82 31.01
N ALA A 724 9.95 -30.77 30.34
CA ALA A 724 8.89 -29.81 30.63
C ALA A 724 8.11 -30.15 31.92
N VAL A 725 7.99 -31.43 32.30
CA VAL A 725 7.47 -31.87 33.61
C VAL A 725 8.44 -31.46 34.73
N ASP A 726 9.74 -31.75 34.60
CA ASP A 726 10.79 -31.41 35.56
C ASP A 726 10.96 -29.89 35.75
N ALA A 727 10.84 -29.11 34.67
CA ALA A 727 10.80 -27.65 34.74
C ALA A 727 9.53 -27.10 35.41
N GLY A 728 8.49 -27.92 35.56
CA GLY A 728 7.20 -27.56 36.15
C GLY A 728 6.26 -26.80 35.20
N ILE A 729 6.55 -26.80 33.89
CA ILE A 729 5.82 -26.01 32.88
C ILE A 729 4.74 -26.84 32.16
N THR A 730 3.95 -26.14 31.35
CA THR A 730 2.87 -26.71 30.52
C THR A 730 3.11 -26.25 29.10
N ILE A 731 3.17 -27.20 28.17
CA ILE A 731 3.31 -26.96 26.73
C ILE A 731 2.03 -27.46 26.06
N VAL A 732 1.12 -26.57 25.68
CA VAL A 732 -0.14 -26.94 25.00
C VAL A 732 0.09 -26.97 23.49
N ASN A 733 -0.06 -28.15 22.89
CA ASN A 733 0.01 -28.35 21.44
C ASN A 733 -1.39 -28.55 20.86
N GLU A 734 -1.50 -28.58 19.52
CA GLU A 734 -2.72 -28.99 18.81
C GLU A 734 -3.97 -28.17 19.16
N VAL A 735 -3.80 -26.85 19.34
CA VAL A 735 -4.90 -25.89 19.64
C VAL A 735 -5.09 -24.86 18.53
N GLY A 736 -5.39 -25.33 17.31
CA GLY A 736 -5.85 -24.53 16.17
C GLY A 736 -7.18 -25.04 15.60
N LEU A 737 -7.32 -25.09 14.27
CA LEU A 737 -8.48 -25.66 13.57
C LEU A 737 -8.34 -27.18 13.38
N ASP A 738 -7.32 -27.57 12.62
CA ASP A 738 -6.86 -28.94 12.35
C ASP A 738 -5.32 -28.83 12.33
N PRO A 739 -4.61 -29.25 13.40
CA PRO A 739 -5.13 -29.89 14.61
C PRO A 739 -5.75 -28.88 15.59
N GLY A 740 -6.92 -29.21 16.16
CA GLY A 740 -7.51 -28.48 17.28
C GLY A 740 -9.03 -28.62 17.40
N ILE A 741 -9.81 -27.69 16.83
CA ILE A 741 -11.30 -27.75 16.82
C ILE A 741 -11.80 -29.13 16.35
N ASP A 742 -11.10 -29.77 15.40
CA ASP A 742 -11.38 -31.13 14.97
C ASP A 742 -11.33 -32.15 16.13
N HIS A 743 -10.31 -32.08 16.99
CA HIS A 743 -10.20 -32.90 18.21
C HIS A 743 -11.33 -32.59 19.18
N LEU A 744 -11.64 -31.31 19.43
CA LEU A 744 -12.64 -30.92 20.42
C LEU A 744 -14.03 -31.49 20.05
N LEU A 745 -14.42 -31.35 18.78
CA LEU A 745 -15.71 -31.84 18.27
C LEU A 745 -15.77 -33.37 18.17
N ALA A 746 -14.63 -34.03 17.95
CA ALA A 746 -14.55 -35.49 17.97
C ALA A 746 -14.73 -36.02 19.40
N MET A 747 -13.94 -35.51 20.35
CA MET A 747 -14.01 -35.91 21.77
C MET A 747 -15.35 -35.58 22.40
N GLU A 748 -15.95 -34.41 22.13
CA GLU A 748 -17.30 -34.07 22.64
C GLU A 748 -18.36 -35.08 22.15
N CYS A 749 -18.17 -35.70 20.99
CA CYS A 749 -19.07 -36.72 20.45
C CYS A 749 -18.78 -38.13 20.99
N PHE A 750 -17.52 -38.54 21.06
CA PHE A 750 -17.15 -39.87 21.58
C PHE A 750 -17.52 -40.03 23.05
N ASP A 751 -17.24 -39.02 23.90
CA ASP A 751 -17.66 -38.99 25.30
C ASP A 751 -19.19 -39.17 25.43
N GLN A 752 -19.99 -38.60 24.52
CA GLN A 752 -21.45 -38.77 24.53
C GLN A 752 -21.87 -40.18 24.13
N ILE A 753 -21.27 -40.74 23.08
CA ILE A 753 -21.54 -42.11 22.60
C ILE A 753 -21.20 -43.14 23.69
N HIS A 754 -19.98 -43.06 24.23
CA HIS A 754 -19.51 -43.96 25.29
C HIS A 754 -20.30 -43.77 26.60
N SER A 755 -20.66 -42.54 26.98
CA SER A 755 -21.52 -42.30 28.17
C SER A 755 -22.92 -42.90 28.03
N GLY A 756 -23.45 -43.02 26.81
CA GLY A 756 -24.69 -43.73 26.52
C GLY A 756 -24.54 -45.24 26.33
N GLY A 757 -23.33 -45.79 26.48
CA GLY A 757 -23.02 -47.21 26.28
C GLY A 757 -22.87 -47.64 24.82
N GLY A 758 -22.87 -46.70 23.87
CA GLY A 758 -22.59 -46.96 22.46
C GLY A 758 -21.10 -47.16 22.17
N LYS A 759 -20.79 -47.52 20.93
CA LYS A 759 -19.44 -47.81 20.40
C LYS A 759 -19.17 -47.02 19.14
N VAL A 760 -17.93 -46.59 18.90
CA VAL A 760 -17.53 -45.81 17.72
C VAL A 760 -16.98 -46.75 16.64
N ASP A 761 -17.84 -47.30 15.79
CA ASP A 761 -17.45 -48.27 14.76
C ASP A 761 -16.60 -47.67 13.63
N LYS A 762 -16.87 -46.41 13.25
CA LYS A 762 -16.13 -45.67 12.21
C LYS A 762 -16.02 -44.19 12.53
N PHE A 763 -14.84 -43.62 12.30
CA PHE A 763 -14.57 -42.18 12.33
C PHE A 763 -13.88 -41.74 11.04
N ILE A 764 -14.54 -40.83 10.31
CA ILE A 764 -14.00 -40.15 9.14
C ILE A 764 -14.08 -38.65 9.40
N SER A 765 -13.00 -37.91 9.12
CA SER A 765 -12.93 -36.47 9.34
C SER A 765 -12.22 -35.78 8.18
N PHE A 766 -12.81 -34.69 7.70
CA PHE A 766 -12.35 -33.95 6.54
C PHE A 766 -12.38 -32.44 6.80
N CYS A 767 -11.23 -31.77 6.66
CA CYS A 767 -11.08 -30.33 6.91
C CYS A 767 -10.47 -29.59 5.71
N GLY A 768 -10.92 -28.36 5.43
CA GLY A 768 -10.37 -27.51 4.38
C GLY A 768 -10.59 -26.02 4.65
N GLY A 769 -9.48 -25.28 4.71
CA GLY A 769 -9.46 -23.83 4.48
C GLY A 769 -9.32 -23.53 2.99
N LEU A 770 -10.32 -22.85 2.43
CA LEU A 770 -10.55 -22.61 1.00
C LEU A 770 -10.91 -21.12 0.79
N PRO A 771 -10.83 -20.56 -0.43
CA PRO A 771 -11.60 -19.35 -0.75
C PRO A 771 -13.11 -19.64 -0.61
N ALA A 772 -13.93 -18.63 -0.30
CA ALA A 772 -15.38 -18.78 -0.45
C ALA A 772 -15.73 -19.09 -1.93
N PRO A 773 -16.81 -19.85 -2.24
CA PRO A 773 -17.00 -20.42 -3.58
C PRO A 773 -17.04 -19.40 -4.72
N GLN A 774 -17.57 -18.19 -4.47
CA GLN A 774 -17.58 -17.10 -5.45
C GLN A 774 -16.18 -16.54 -5.81
N TRP A 775 -15.17 -16.81 -4.97
CA TRP A 775 -13.78 -16.38 -5.14
C TRP A 775 -12.84 -17.54 -5.56
N SER A 776 -13.36 -18.76 -5.76
CA SER A 776 -12.59 -19.94 -6.19
C SER A 776 -12.37 -20.01 -7.71
N THR A 777 -12.29 -18.87 -8.39
CA THR A 777 -12.34 -18.75 -9.87
C THR A 777 -11.00 -18.95 -10.59
N ASN A 778 -9.89 -19.04 -9.85
CA ASN A 778 -8.57 -19.31 -10.41
C ASN A 778 -8.38 -20.81 -10.74
N PRO A 779 -7.35 -21.20 -11.53
CA PRO A 779 -7.20 -22.59 -11.99
C PRO A 779 -7.09 -23.62 -10.87
N LEU A 780 -6.35 -23.32 -9.80
CA LEU A 780 -6.24 -24.21 -8.62
C LEU A 780 -7.50 -24.19 -7.73
N ARG A 781 -8.47 -23.30 -8.02
CA ARG A 781 -9.65 -22.99 -7.18
C ARG A 781 -9.28 -22.64 -5.73
N TYR A 782 -8.03 -22.20 -5.49
CA TYR A 782 -7.45 -22.04 -4.15
C TYR A 782 -6.90 -20.63 -3.92
N LYS A 783 -6.94 -20.16 -2.68
CA LYS A 783 -6.29 -18.91 -2.24
C LYS A 783 -5.65 -19.12 -0.87
N PHE A 784 -4.52 -18.47 -0.64
CA PHE A 784 -3.74 -18.65 0.59
C PHE A 784 -4.24 -17.74 1.72
N SER A 785 -4.88 -18.34 2.73
CA SER A 785 -5.17 -17.71 4.03
C SER A 785 -4.21 -18.16 5.15
N TRP A 786 -3.23 -19.01 4.82
CA TRP A 786 -2.17 -19.50 5.71
C TRP A 786 -0.92 -19.91 4.89
N SER A 787 0.12 -20.40 5.55
CA SER A 787 1.47 -20.67 4.97
C SER A 787 1.45 -21.39 3.60
N PRO A 788 1.80 -20.70 2.50
CA PRO A 788 1.76 -21.28 1.15
C PRO A 788 2.68 -22.49 0.99
N ARG A 789 3.87 -22.44 1.58
CA ARG A 789 4.82 -23.56 1.61
C ARG A 789 4.22 -24.78 2.34
N GLY A 790 3.47 -24.55 3.42
CA GLY A 790 2.77 -25.60 4.16
C GLY A 790 1.67 -26.27 3.35
N VAL A 791 0.89 -25.51 2.58
CA VAL A 791 -0.14 -26.03 1.66
C VAL A 791 0.48 -27.01 0.66
N LEU A 792 1.57 -26.63 0.00
CA LEU A 792 2.20 -27.43 -1.06
C LEU A 792 2.99 -28.62 -0.50
N LEU A 793 3.70 -28.46 0.62
CA LEU A 793 4.46 -29.56 1.24
C LEU A 793 3.56 -30.66 1.80
N ASN A 794 2.37 -30.32 2.32
CA ASN A 794 1.40 -31.30 2.79
C ASN A 794 0.95 -32.26 1.67
N THR A 795 0.86 -31.83 0.40
CA THR A 795 0.44 -32.73 -0.70
C THR A 795 1.54 -33.68 -1.18
N LEU A 796 2.78 -33.48 -0.74
CA LEU A 796 3.91 -34.40 -0.98
C LEU A 796 4.07 -35.44 0.13
N SER A 797 3.42 -35.23 1.27
CA SER A 797 3.55 -36.08 2.45
C SER A 797 2.94 -37.47 2.19
N PRO A 798 3.46 -38.54 2.82
CA PRO A 798 2.76 -39.81 2.85
C PRO A 798 1.49 -39.68 3.71
N ALA A 799 0.56 -40.61 3.54
CA ALA A 799 -0.59 -40.75 4.43
C ALA A 799 -0.84 -42.20 4.79
N ARG A 800 -1.36 -42.43 6.00
CA ARG A 800 -1.66 -43.75 6.56
C ARG A 800 -2.99 -43.68 7.27
N TYR A 801 -3.88 -44.65 7.07
CA TYR A 801 -5.19 -44.66 7.73
C TYR A 801 -5.74 -46.08 7.90
N LEU A 802 -6.84 -46.22 8.65
CA LEU A 802 -7.52 -47.50 8.87
C LEU A 802 -8.84 -47.52 8.08
N GLU A 803 -9.08 -48.55 7.28
CA GLU A 803 -10.29 -48.75 6.48
C GLU A 803 -10.78 -50.20 6.64
N ASP A 804 -11.95 -50.39 7.24
CA ASP A 804 -12.60 -51.70 7.51
C ASP A 804 -11.67 -52.74 8.17
N GLY A 805 -10.88 -52.28 9.13
CA GLY A 805 -9.93 -53.08 9.93
C GLY A 805 -8.55 -53.26 9.28
N GLN A 806 -8.34 -52.78 8.05
CA GLN A 806 -7.06 -52.87 7.34
C GLN A 806 -6.33 -51.53 7.37
N VAL A 807 -5.00 -51.56 7.50
CA VAL A 807 -4.16 -50.35 7.41
C VAL A 807 -3.85 -50.09 5.94
N VAL A 808 -4.18 -48.88 5.48
CA VAL A 808 -3.88 -48.39 4.14
C VAL A 808 -2.73 -47.40 4.21
N ASP A 809 -1.65 -47.70 3.49
CA ASP A 809 -0.44 -46.88 3.40
C ASP A 809 -0.31 -46.26 2.00
N ILE A 810 -0.15 -44.93 1.93
CA ILE A 810 0.01 -44.16 0.69
C ILE A 810 1.37 -43.45 0.72
N ALA A 811 2.17 -43.66 -0.33
CA ALA A 811 3.51 -43.12 -0.44
C ALA A 811 3.57 -41.60 -0.63
N SER A 812 4.71 -41.02 -0.25
CA SER A 812 5.08 -39.63 -0.51
C SER A 812 5.33 -39.35 -2.00
N GLY A 813 5.44 -38.07 -2.36
CA GLY A 813 5.86 -37.65 -3.72
C GLY A 813 4.72 -37.50 -4.74
N GLY A 814 3.47 -37.51 -4.28
CA GLY A 814 2.29 -37.21 -5.11
C GLY A 814 1.28 -38.35 -5.26
N GLU A 815 1.58 -39.59 -4.82
CA GLU A 815 0.59 -40.67 -4.81
C GLU A 815 -0.66 -40.29 -3.99
N LEU A 816 -0.48 -39.47 -2.94
CA LEU A 816 -1.58 -38.89 -2.15
C LEU A 816 -2.64 -38.18 -3.00
N LEU A 817 -2.21 -37.40 -4.00
CA LEU A 817 -3.12 -36.66 -4.90
C LEU A 817 -3.75 -37.55 -5.98
N LYS A 818 -3.24 -38.78 -6.19
CA LYS A 818 -3.89 -39.80 -7.03
C LYS A 818 -4.94 -40.59 -6.25
N ALA A 819 -4.84 -40.62 -4.92
CA ALA A 819 -5.82 -41.22 -4.02
C ALA A 819 -7.02 -40.29 -3.70
N THR A 820 -7.02 -39.05 -4.20
CA THR A 820 -8.12 -38.10 -4.07
C THR A 820 -9.44 -38.68 -4.61
N LYS A 821 -10.51 -38.56 -3.82
CA LYS A 821 -11.89 -38.96 -4.18
C LYS A 821 -12.82 -37.73 -4.17
N PRO A 822 -13.87 -37.65 -5.00
CA PRO A 822 -14.92 -36.64 -4.85
C PRO A 822 -15.60 -36.74 -3.47
N TYR A 823 -15.89 -35.61 -2.83
CA TYR A 823 -16.47 -35.56 -1.48
C TYR A 823 -17.89 -34.97 -1.50
N THR A 824 -18.89 -35.85 -1.40
CA THR A 824 -20.30 -35.53 -1.71
C THR A 824 -21.19 -35.29 -0.49
N ALA A 825 -20.68 -35.43 0.73
CA ALA A 825 -21.46 -35.29 1.97
C ALA A 825 -21.97 -33.85 2.23
N LEU A 826 -21.53 -32.86 1.45
CA LEU A 826 -21.95 -31.46 1.53
C LEU A 826 -22.43 -30.97 0.15
N PRO A 827 -23.69 -31.25 -0.27
CA PRO A 827 -24.16 -31.04 -1.64
C PRO A 827 -24.13 -29.59 -2.17
N GLY A 828 -23.88 -28.59 -1.32
CA GLY A 828 -23.69 -27.19 -1.70
C GLY A 828 -22.27 -26.84 -2.19
N PHE A 829 -21.30 -27.75 -2.06
CA PHE A 829 -19.91 -27.53 -2.46
C PHE A 829 -19.42 -28.64 -3.40
N ASN A 830 -18.65 -28.28 -4.44
CA ASN A 830 -18.03 -29.24 -5.35
C ASN A 830 -16.61 -29.61 -4.87
N LEU A 831 -16.54 -30.53 -3.91
CA LEU A 831 -15.33 -30.86 -3.16
C LEU A 831 -14.67 -32.15 -3.63
N GLU A 832 -13.35 -32.20 -3.45
CA GLU A 832 -12.52 -33.39 -3.49
C GLU A 832 -11.79 -33.55 -2.15
N GLY A 833 -11.48 -34.79 -1.75
CA GLY A 833 -10.82 -35.09 -0.49
C GLY A 833 -9.74 -36.16 -0.64
N PHE A 834 -8.61 -35.97 0.05
CA PHE A 834 -7.52 -36.95 0.18
C PHE A 834 -7.12 -37.14 1.65
N PRO A 835 -6.59 -38.32 2.07
CA PRO A 835 -6.10 -38.54 3.44
C PRO A 835 -5.02 -37.55 3.87
N ASN A 836 -4.77 -37.42 5.17
CA ASN A 836 -3.78 -36.47 5.71
C ASN A 836 -2.97 -37.11 6.85
N ARG A 837 -1.64 -37.22 6.65
CA ARG A 837 -0.67 -37.75 7.64
C ARG A 837 -1.06 -39.16 8.12
N ASP A 838 -0.63 -39.55 9.33
CA ASP A 838 -1.06 -40.81 9.94
C ASP A 838 -2.35 -40.59 10.75
N SER A 839 -3.40 -41.29 10.36
CA SER A 839 -4.69 -41.33 11.05
C SER A 839 -4.77 -42.47 12.07
N THR A 840 -3.91 -43.50 11.98
CA THR A 840 -4.04 -44.72 12.80
C THR A 840 -3.79 -44.46 14.28
N ILE A 841 -2.92 -43.49 14.60
CA ILE A 841 -2.65 -43.03 15.98
C ILE A 841 -3.90 -42.54 16.71
N TYR A 842 -4.91 -42.03 15.99
CA TYR A 842 -6.12 -41.47 16.59
C TYR A 842 -7.04 -42.52 17.20
N ARG A 843 -6.87 -43.80 16.84
CA ARG A 843 -7.59 -44.92 17.44
C ARG A 843 -7.28 -45.07 18.94
N GLU A 844 -6.01 -44.93 19.31
CA GLU A 844 -5.56 -44.94 20.70
C GLU A 844 -5.74 -43.56 21.35
N LEU A 845 -5.35 -42.49 20.64
CA LEU A 845 -5.32 -41.13 21.17
C LEU A 845 -6.70 -40.57 21.55
N TYR A 846 -7.76 -40.97 20.84
CA TYR A 846 -9.14 -40.61 21.17
C TYR A 846 -9.87 -41.67 22.03
N GLY A 847 -9.21 -42.78 22.39
CA GLY A 847 -9.83 -43.84 23.17
C GLY A 847 -10.94 -44.62 22.45
N ILE A 848 -10.82 -44.80 21.12
CA ILE A 848 -11.79 -45.55 20.28
C ILE A 848 -11.19 -46.87 19.72
N PRO A 849 -10.66 -47.79 20.56
CA PRO A 849 -10.02 -49.02 20.11
C PRO A 849 -10.97 -49.95 19.34
N GLU A 850 -12.28 -49.80 19.48
CA GLU A 850 -13.29 -50.53 18.73
C GLU A 850 -13.42 -50.10 17.25
N ALA A 851 -12.91 -48.90 16.89
CA ALA A 851 -13.08 -48.34 15.55
C ALA A 851 -12.42 -49.20 14.46
N SER A 852 -13.24 -49.57 13.47
CA SER A 852 -12.84 -50.32 12.27
C SER A 852 -12.29 -49.43 11.16
N THR A 853 -12.75 -48.17 11.08
CA THR A 853 -12.27 -47.17 10.12
C THR A 853 -11.91 -45.89 10.87
N VAL A 854 -10.69 -45.38 10.64
CA VAL A 854 -10.14 -44.16 11.25
C VAL A 854 -9.35 -43.41 10.18
N LEU A 855 -9.95 -42.32 9.68
CA LEU A 855 -9.42 -41.51 8.58
C LEU A 855 -9.56 -40.01 8.89
N ARG A 856 -8.46 -39.26 8.91
CA ARG A 856 -8.40 -37.79 8.83
C ARG A 856 -7.91 -37.38 7.45
N GLY A 857 -8.50 -36.35 6.86
CA GLY A 857 -8.28 -35.95 5.48
C GLY A 857 -8.43 -34.45 5.21
N THR A 858 -7.92 -34.02 4.06
CA THR A 858 -7.92 -32.63 3.62
C THR A 858 -8.92 -32.44 2.46
N LEU A 859 -9.75 -31.40 2.54
CA LEU A 859 -10.68 -30.98 1.49
C LEU A 859 -10.09 -29.91 0.58
N ARG A 860 -10.42 -29.99 -0.71
CA ARG A 860 -10.18 -28.98 -1.75
C ARG A 860 -11.42 -28.87 -2.63
N PHE A 861 -11.50 -27.82 -3.45
CA PHE A 861 -12.42 -27.83 -4.58
C PHE A 861 -11.88 -28.74 -5.68
N GLU A 862 -12.78 -29.45 -6.36
CA GLU A 862 -12.45 -30.41 -7.43
C GLU A 862 -11.44 -29.83 -8.46
N GLY A 863 -10.43 -30.61 -8.84
CA GLY A 863 -9.42 -30.25 -9.85
C GLY A 863 -8.12 -29.66 -9.29
N PHE A 864 -8.06 -29.35 -7.98
CA PHE A 864 -6.82 -28.92 -7.32
C PHE A 864 -5.73 -30.00 -7.43
N SER A 865 -6.06 -31.25 -7.08
CA SER A 865 -5.13 -32.39 -7.06
C SER A 865 -4.53 -32.67 -8.44
N GLU A 866 -5.33 -32.57 -9.50
CA GLU A 866 -4.91 -32.77 -10.89
C GLU A 866 -3.85 -31.76 -11.35
N ILE A 867 -4.07 -30.47 -11.04
CA ILE A 867 -3.12 -29.41 -11.40
C ILE A 867 -1.85 -29.49 -10.54
N CYS A 868 -1.98 -29.83 -9.25
CA CYS A 868 -0.84 -30.08 -8.37
C CYS A 868 0.00 -31.30 -8.84
N LEU A 869 -0.61 -32.39 -9.31
CA LEU A 869 0.11 -33.50 -9.94
C LEU A 869 0.89 -33.07 -11.19
N GLY A 870 0.34 -32.14 -11.97
CA GLY A 870 1.06 -31.52 -13.08
C GLY A 870 2.27 -30.68 -12.64
N LEU A 871 2.11 -29.87 -11.59
CA LEU A 871 3.22 -29.09 -11.02
C LEU A 871 4.33 -30.00 -10.42
N ILE A 872 3.96 -31.16 -9.86
CA ILE A 872 4.90 -32.18 -9.38
C ILE A 872 5.68 -32.81 -10.55
N LYS A 873 5.00 -33.20 -11.64
CA LYS A 873 5.65 -33.71 -12.87
C LYS A 873 6.70 -32.74 -13.43
N LEU A 874 6.42 -31.44 -13.40
CA LEU A 874 7.33 -30.39 -13.88
C LEU A 874 8.50 -30.07 -12.91
N GLY A 875 8.69 -30.85 -11.83
CA GLY A 875 9.77 -30.64 -10.85
C GLY A 875 9.61 -29.39 -9.97
N LEU A 876 8.52 -28.64 -10.11
CA LEU A 876 8.31 -27.37 -9.38
C LEU A 876 8.03 -27.56 -7.87
N PHE A 877 7.82 -28.80 -7.43
CA PHE A 877 7.57 -29.16 -6.05
C PHE A 877 8.82 -29.68 -5.32
N ASP A 878 9.98 -29.71 -5.97
CA ASP A 878 11.25 -30.14 -5.35
C ASP A 878 11.67 -29.16 -4.23
N PRO A 879 11.84 -29.61 -2.97
CA PRO A 879 12.33 -28.77 -1.88
C PRO A 879 13.86 -28.58 -1.88
N ASN A 880 14.61 -29.29 -2.73
CA ASN A 880 16.07 -29.24 -2.72
C ASN A 880 16.63 -27.96 -3.37
N PRO A 881 17.80 -27.46 -2.94
CA PRO A 881 18.44 -26.29 -3.55
C PRO A 881 18.83 -26.54 -5.01
N HIS A 882 18.35 -25.71 -5.93
CA HIS A 882 18.65 -25.80 -7.36
C HIS A 882 19.61 -24.68 -7.80
N PRO A 883 20.72 -24.96 -8.54
CA PRO A 883 21.76 -23.97 -8.84
C PRO A 883 21.26 -22.68 -9.51
N MET A 884 20.28 -22.78 -10.42
CA MET A 884 19.67 -21.62 -11.09
C MET A 884 18.86 -20.71 -10.16
N LEU A 885 18.45 -21.21 -8.99
CA LEU A 885 17.65 -20.51 -7.99
C LEU A 885 18.49 -19.99 -6.82
N HIS A 886 19.82 -20.06 -6.91
CA HIS A 886 20.72 -19.42 -5.97
C HIS A 886 20.56 -17.89 -6.00
N ARG A 887 20.41 -17.27 -4.81
CA ARG A 887 20.12 -15.83 -4.66
C ARG A 887 21.12 -14.96 -5.45
N SER A 888 22.41 -15.22 -5.29
CA SER A 888 23.52 -14.48 -5.95
C SER A 888 23.84 -14.91 -7.39
N GLY A 889 23.09 -15.86 -7.97
CA GLY A 889 23.25 -16.26 -9.38
C GLY A 889 22.72 -15.21 -10.37
N PRO A 890 22.80 -15.47 -11.69
CA PRO A 890 22.15 -14.62 -12.71
C PRO A 890 20.62 -14.59 -12.55
N ASP A 891 19.96 -13.67 -13.27
CA ASP A 891 18.50 -13.69 -13.43
C ASP A 891 18.05 -14.86 -14.32
N VAL A 892 16.89 -15.42 -14.01
CA VAL A 892 16.29 -16.59 -14.67
C VAL A 892 14.80 -16.32 -14.90
N THR A 893 14.26 -16.71 -16.05
CA THR A 893 12.82 -16.62 -16.35
C THR A 893 12.06 -17.92 -16.05
N TRP A 894 10.73 -17.85 -15.91
CA TRP A 894 9.90 -19.04 -15.65
C TRP A 894 10.09 -20.11 -16.73
N LYS A 895 10.04 -19.70 -18.00
CA LYS A 895 10.42 -20.52 -19.15
C LYS A 895 11.81 -21.16 -19.03
N GLN A 896 12.85 -20.39 -18.65
CA GLN A 896 14.22 -20.92 -18.50
C GLN A 896 14.33 -21.96 -17.37
N LEU A 897 13.66 -21.71 -16.24
CA LEU A 897 13.60 -22.66 -15.12
C LEU A 897 12.91 -23.96 -15.53
N LEU A 898 11.75 -23.86 -16.20
CA LEU A 898 11.00 -25.03 -16.65
C LEU A 898 11.73 -25.81 -17.76
N CYS A 899 12.45 -25.15 -18.67
CA CYS A 899 13.31 -25.85 -19.62
C CYS A 899 14.38 -26.68 -18.89
N ALA A 900 15.04 -26.13 -17.87
CA ALA A 900 16.06 -26.84 -17.10
C ALA A 900 15.49 -28.01 -16.27
N LEU A 901 14.33 -27.83 -15.65
CA LEU A 901 13.62 -28.89 -14.92
C LEU A 901 13.15 -30.03 -15.85
N LEU A 902 12.75 -29.70 -17.09
CA LEU A 902 12.44 -30.65 -18.16
C LEU A 902 13.69 -31.16 -18.92
N HIS A 903 14.90 -30.89 -18.41
CA HIS A 903 16.19 -31.27 -19.00
C HIS A 903 16.42 -30.78 -20.45
N GLN A 904 15.66 -29.78 -20.91
CA GLN A 904 15.81 -29.13 -22.20
C GLN A 904 16.99 -28.16 -22.17
N LEU A 905 18.04 -28.50 -22.92
CA LEU A 905 19.29 -27.72 -22.99
C LEU A 905 19.14 -26.43 -23.80
N ASP A 906 18.24 -26.38 -24.80
CA ASP A 906 17.94 -25.15 -25.53
C ASP A 906 16.92 -24.29 -24.78
N THR A 907 17.42 -23.31 -24.02
CA THR A 907 16.57 -22.30 -23.35
C THR A 907 16.05 -21.20 -24.30
N THR A 908 16.44 -21.22 -25.57
CA THR A 908 16.07 -20.20 -26.58
C THR A 908 14.89 -20.61 -27.48
N ILE A 909 14.38 -21.83 -27.35
CA ILE A 909 13.21 -22.34 -28.09
C ILE A 909 12.05 -21.34 -28.16
N PHE A 910 11.35 -21.28 -29.28
CA PHE A 910 10.18 -20.41 -29.45
C PHE A 910 9.06 -20.75 -28.45
N GLU A 911 8.24 -19.76 -28.07
CA GLU A 911 7.23 -19.96 -27.00
C GLU A 911 6.17 -21.01 -27.36
N ASP A 912 5.81 -21.16 -28.63
CA ASP A 912 4.88 -22.20 -29.08
C ASP A 912 5.47 -23.61 -28.89
N ASN A 913 6.75 -23.81 -29.24
CA ASN A 913 7.46 -25.07 -29.03
C ASN A 913 7.62 -25.38 -27.53
N PHE A 914 7.85 -24.36 -26.69
CA PHE A 914 7.91 -24.51 -25.23
C PHE A 914 6.54 -24.91 -24.66
N ARG A 915 5.45 -24.27 -25.12
CA ARG A 915 4.07 -24.64 -24.75
C ARG A 915 3.73 -26.06 -25.19
N GLN A 916 4.18 -26.48 -26.38
CA GLN A 916 4.01 -27.86 -26.85
C GLN A 916 4.78 -28.86 -25.97
N LEU A 917 6.04 -28.60 -25.63
CA LEU A 917 6.83 -29.46 -24.74
C LEU A 917 6.15 -29.66 -23.38
N VAL A 918 5.60 -28.60 -22.78
CA VAL A 918 4.81 -28.70 -21.55
C VAL A 918 3.49 -29.46 -21.78
N THR A 919 2.83 -29.26 -22.92
CA THR A 919 1.61 -29.99 -23.31
C THR A 919 1.86 -31.50 -23.46
N GLU A 920 3.04 -31.91 -23.92
CA GLU A 920 3.41 -33.32 -24.08
C GLU A 920 3.66 -33.99 -22.71
N GLU A 921 4.15 -33.26 -21.69
CA GLU A 921 4.39 -33.80 -20.35
C GLU A 921 3.14 -33.80 -19.44
N VAL A 922 2.36 -32.71 -19.41
CA VAL A 922 1.21 -32.56 -18.49
C VAL A 922 -0.17 -32.48 -19.17
N GLY A 923 -0.22 -32.51 -20.51
CA GLY A 923 -1.48 -32.44 -21.26
C GLY A 923 -2.09 -31.03 -21.35
N THR A 924 -3.04 -30.86 -22.26
CA THR A 924 -3.61 -29.55 -22.64
C THR A 924 -4.27 -28.82 -21.47
N LYS A 925 -5.07 -29.52 -20.66
CA LYS A 925 -5.85 -28.92 -19.56
C LYS A 925 -4.96 -28.32 -18.48
N ILE A 926 -3.92 -29.05 -18.05
CA ILE A 926 -2.97 -28.54 -17.07
C ILE A 926 -2.10 -27.44 -17.70
N THR A 927 -1.68 -27.59 -18.95
CA THR A 927 -0.90 -26.54 -19.65
C THR A 927 -1.67 -25.22 -19.74
N GLN A 928 -2.99 -25.26 -19.96
CA GLN A 928 -3.83 -24.06 -19.90
C GLN A 928 -3.87 -23.46 -18.49
N ALA A 929 -4.07 -24.27 -17.45
CA ALA A 929 -4.01 -23.82 -16.05
C ALA A 929 -2.66 -23.15 -15.71
N LEU A 930 -1.54 -23.68 -16.20
CA LEU A 930 -0.20 -23.10 -16.03
C LEU A 930 -0.01 -21.81 -16.82
N CYS A 931 -0.65 -21.65 -17.98
CA CYS A 931 -0.71 -20.37 -18.70
C CYS A 931 -1.47 -19.32 -17.89
N GLU A 932 -2.63 -19.68 -17.33
CA GLU A 932 -3.50 -18.77 -16.56
C GLU A 932 -2.89 -18.38 -15.20
N LEU A 933 -2.12 -19.27 -14.58
CA LEU A 933 -1.26 -18.95 -13.42
C LEU A 933 -0.02 -18.12 -13.80
N GLY A 934 0.26 -17.90 -15.08
CA GLY A 934 1.43 -17.17 -15.57
C GLY A 934 2.76 -17.90 -15.34
N LEU A 935 2.76 -19.22 -15.19
CA LEU A 935 3.96 -20.04 -15.00
C LEU A 935 4.68 -20.38 -16.32
N LEU A 936 4.03 -20.18 -17.47
CA LEU A 936 4.59 -20.44 -18.80
C LEU A 936 5.00 -19.15 -19.54
N THR A 937 5.34 -18.09 -18.80
CA THR A 937 5.79 -16.81 -19.37
C THR A 937 7.32 -16.68 -19.41
N SER A 938 7.79 -15.66 -20.12
CA SER A 938 9.18 -15.21 -20.11
C SER A 938 9.48 -14.22 -18.94
N ASP A 939 8.63 -14.15 -17.91
CA ASP A 939 8.83 -13.28 -16.74
C ASP A 939 9.98 -13.78 -15.83
N LYS A 940 10.63 -12.85 -15.12
CA LYS A 940 11.71 -13.17 -14.17
C LYS A 940 11.19 -13.84 -12.89
N VAL A 941 11.95 -14.82 -12.41
CA VAL A 941 11.65 -15.64 -11.22
C VAL A 941 12.20 -14.98 -9.96
N ARG A 942 11.38 -14.88 -8.89
CA ARG A 942 11.84 -14.48 -7.54
C ARG A 942 12.54 -15.67 -6.86
N LYS A 943 13.81 -15.87 -7.20
CA LYS A 943 14.67 -16.98 -6.74
C LYS A 943 14.69 -17.14 -5.22
N ALA A 944 14.32 -18.34 -4.73
CA ALA A 944 14.25 -18.66 -3.30
C ALA A 944 15.09 -19.87 -2.87
N GLY A 945 16.06 -20.31 -3.67
CA GLY A 945 16.92 -21.47 -3.37
C GLY A 945 16.39 -22.78 -3.95
N SER A 946 15.18 -23.22 -3.59
CA SER A 946 14.54 -24.42 -4.14
C SER A 946 13.42 -24.08 -5.16
N PRO A 947 13.05 -25.02 -6.05
CA PRO A 947 11.84 -24.90 -6.88
C PRO A 947 10.57 -24.69 -6.05
N LEU A 948 10.36 -25.49 -4.98
CA LEU A 948 9.18 -25.42 -4.12
C LEU A 948 9.03 -24.06 -3.43
N ASP A 949 10.11 -23.52 -2.85
CA ASP A 949 10.08 -22.22 -2.16
C ASP A 949 9.86 -21.07 -3.16
N THR A 950 10.43 -21.21 -4.36
CA THR A 950 10.31 -20.24 -5.45
C THR A 950 8.87 -20.21 -6.01
N LEU A 951 8.26 -21.38 -6.22
CA LEU A 951 6.85 -21.51 -6.57
C LEU A 951 5.95 -20.98 -5.44
N SER A 952 6.27 -21.30 -4.18
CA SER A 952 5.51 -20.84 -3.00
C SER A 952 5.43 -19.31 -2.95
N LEU A 953 6.55 -18.60 -3.08
CA LEU A 953 6.56 -17.13 -3.09
C LEU A 953 5.77 -16.53 -4.27
N TYR A 954 5.85 -17.15 -5.45
CA TYR A 954 5.14 -16.67 -6.63
C TYR A 954 3.62 -16.88 -6.51
N LEU A 955 3.19 -18.09 -6.14
CA LEU A 955 1.77 -18.41 -5.96
C LEU A 955 1.17 -17.64 -4.78
N ALA A 956 1.93 -17.38 -3.71
CA ALA A 956 1.51 -16.49 -2.63
C ALA A 956 1.14 -15.08 -3.14
N SER A 957 1.94 -14.52 -4.05
CA SER A 957 1.66 -13.19 -4.62
C SER A 957 0.49 -13.17 -5.62
N ARG A 958 0.23 -14.30 -6.30
CA ARG A 958 -0.83 -14.45 -7.32
C ARG A 958 -2.19 -14.86 -6.77
N LEU A 959 -2.20 -15.68 -5.71
CA LEU A 959 -3.38 -16.35 -5.16
C LEU A 959 -3.63 -15.95 -3.69
N ARG A 960 -3.29 -14.72 -3.33
CA ARG A 960 -3.76 -14.10 -2.09
C ARG A 960 -5.26 -13.79 -2.16
N LEU A 961 -5.86 -13.58 -0.99
CA LEU A 961 -7.13 -12.88 -0.89
C LEU A 961 -6.92 -11.39 -1.23
N GLU A 962 -7.79 -10.82 -2.04
CA GLU A 962 -7.83 -9.38 -2.35
C GLU A 962 -8.85 -8.67 -1.43
N PRO A 963 -8.74 -7.35 -1.21
CA PRO A 963 -9.64 -6.63 -0.30
C PRO A 963 -11.13 -6.76 -0.68
N GLY A 964 -11.94 -7.24 0.26
CA GLY A 964 -13.37 -7.52 0.05
C GLY A 964 -13.69 -8.95 -0.40
N GLU A 965 -12.69 -9.80 -0.64
CA GLU A 965 -12.89 -11.25 -0.72
C GLU A 965 -12.96 -11.89 0.68
N SER A 966 -13.43 -13.13 0.74
CA SER A 966 -13.45 -13.94 1.96
C SER A 966 -12.99 -15.38 1.71
N ASP A 967 -12.39 -15.99 2.74
CA ASP A 967 -12.16 -17.42 2.80
C ASP A 967 -13.33 -18.15 3.47
N LEU A 968 -13.19 -19.47 3.53
CA LEU A 968 -14.16 -20.44 3.98
C LEU A 968 -13.40 -21.57 4.70
N VAL A 969 -13.80 -21.89 5.92
CA VAL A 969 -13.40 -23.11 6.61
C VAL A 969 -14.57 -24.08 6.58
N VAL A 970 -14.32 -25.29 6.07
CA VAL A 970 -15.22 -26.44 6.15
C VAL A 970 -14.54 -27.54 6.95
N LEU A 971 -15.19 -28.01 8.00
CA LEU A 971 -14.80 -29.19 8.75
C LEU A 971 -16.02 -30.10 8.91
N ARG A 972 -15.87 -31.38 8.56
CA ARG A 972 -16.94 -32.39 8.63
C ARG A 972 -16.40 -33.66 9.28
N HIS A 973 -16.99 -34.07 10.40
CA HIS A 973 -16.86 -35.40 10.97
C HIS A 973 -18.04 -36.26 10.54
N GLU A 974 -17.78 -37.52 10.23
CA GLU A 974 -18.76 -38.56 9.94
C GLU A 974 -18.43 -39.76 10.85
N ILE A 975 -19.34 -40.04 11.78
CA ILE A 975 -19.16 -40.97 12.89
C ILE A 975 -20.26 -42.02 12.78
N THR A 976 -19.90 -43.29 12.61
CA THR A 976 -20.83 -44.41 12.74
C THR A 976 -20.69 -45.00 14.12
N ALA A 977 -21.80 -45.17 14.82
CA ALA A 977 -21.86 -45.75 16.15
C ALA A 977 -22.94 -46.82 16.28
N SER A 978 -22.66 -47.88 17.04
CA SER A 978 -23.60 -48.94 17.37
C SER A 978 -24.04 -48.83 18.83
N TRP A 979 -25.35 -48.99 19.07
CA TRP A 979 -25.96 -48.84 20.38
C TRP A 979 -26.32 -50.19 21.02
N PRO A 980 -26.48 -50.27 22.36
CA PRO A 980 -26.82 -51.52 23.06
C PRO A 980 -28.15 -52.17 22.67
N ASP A 981 -29.04 -51.45 22.01
CA ASP A 981 -30.31 -51.96 21.48
C ASP A 981 -30.18 -52.61 20.08
N GLY A 982 -28.98 -52.55 19.49
CA GLY A 982 -28.67 -53.05 18.15
C GLY A 982 -28.90 -52.05 17.02
N SER A 983 -29.34 -50.82 17.33
CA SER A 983 -29.44 -49.76 16.32
C SER A 983 -28.07 -49.22 15.92
N THR A 984 -27.94 -48.81 14.65
CA THR A 984 -26.74 -48.12 14.14
C THR A 984 -27.10 -46.66 13.88
N GLU A 985 -26.27 -45.73 14.34
CA GLU A 985 -26.43 -44.29 14.12
C GLU A 985 -25.25 -43.75 13.31
N VAL A 986 -25.55 -43.05 12.22
CA VAL A 986 -24.60 -42.19 11.51
C VAL A 986 -24.80 -40.76 12.01
N LYS A 987 -23.87 -40.30 12.85
CA LYS A 987 -23.74 -38.90 13.24
C LYS A 987 -22.85 -38.16 12.24
N GLY A 988 -23.15 -36.88 12.03
CA GLY A 988 -22.36 -36.01 11.18
C GLY A 988 -22.27 -34.62 11.78
N ILE A 989 -21.05 -34.15 12.07
CA ILE A 989 -20.80 -32.85 12.71
C ILE A 989 -20.17 -31.93 11.67
N THR A 990 -20.81 -30.80 11.38
CA THR A 990 -20.43 -29.88 10.30
C THR A 990 -20.18 -28.48 10.85
N LEU A 991 -18.93 -28.01 10.76
CA LEU A 991 -18.55 -26.60 10.96
C LEU A 991 -18.33 -25.96 9.58
N VAL A 992 -18.98 -24.83 9.33
CA VAL A 992 -18.83 -24.01 8.11
C VAL A 992 -18.76 -22.55 8.52
N GLU A 993 -17.56 -21.97 8.44
CA GLU A 993 -17.27 -20.59 8.82
C GLU A 993 -16.78 -19.80 7.61
N TYR A 994 -17.29 -18.58 7.42
CA TYR A 994 -16.83 -17.66 6.38
C TYR A 994 -16.01 -16.53 7.00
N GLY A 995 -14.94 -16.11 6.33
CA GLY A 995 -14.15 -14.96 6.75
C GLY A 995 -14.92 -13.66 6.59
N ASP A 996 -14.70 -12.71 7.50
CA ASP A 996 -15.26 -11.37 7.39
C ASP A 996 -14.46 -10.56 6.35
N PRO A 997 -15.06 -10.07 5.26
CA PRO A 997 -14.37 -9.24 4.26
C PRO A 997 -13.83 -7.89 4.77
N GLN A 998 -14.23 -7.48 5.98
CA GLN A 998 -13.73 -6.27 6.68
C GLN A 998 -12.98 -6.60 7.98
N GLY A 999 -12.85 -7.88 8.33
CA GLY A 999 -12.30 -8.34 9.61
C GLY A 999 -11.32 -9.49 9.44
N TYR A 1000 -11.44 -10.52 10.27
CA TYR A 1000 -10.56 -11.67 10.25
C TYR A 1000 -11.09 -12.83 9.38
N SER A 1001 -10.17 -13.48 8.67
CA SER A 1001 -10.45 -14.66 7.86
C SER A 1001 -10.92 -15.85 8.71
N ALA A 1002 -11.73 -16.75 8.16
CA ALA A 1002 -12.21 -17.95 8.84
C ALA A 1002 -11.03 -18.80 9.32
N MET A 1003 -9.98 -18.94 8.51
CA MET A 1003 -8.73 -19.60 8.90
C MET A 1003 -8.05 -18.90 10.08
N ALA A 1004 -7.92 -17.57 10.07
CA ALA A 1004 -7.32 -16.84 11.19
C ALA A 1004 -8.15 -16.98 12.47
N ARG A 1005 -9.48 -16.85 12.40
CA ARG A 1005 -10.38 -16.97 13.56
C ARG A 1005 -10.33 -18.38 14.16
N THR A 1006 -10.49 -19.41 13.33
CA THR A 1006 -10.53 -20.81 13.77
C THR A 1006 -9.18 -21.38 14.22
N VAL A 1007 -8.05 -20.79 13.81
CA VAL A 1007 -6.72 -21.15 14.32
C VAL A 1007 -6.32 -20.31 15.54
N GLY A 1008 -6.56 -19.00 15.50
CA GLY A 1008 -6.10 -18.07 16.54
C GLY A 1008 -6.93 -18.10 17.82
N LEU A 1009 -8.27 -18.20 17.72
CA LEU A 1009 -9.13 -18.17 18.91
C LEU A 1009 -8.91 -19.37 19.85
N PRO A 1010 -8.80 -20.64 19.40
CA PRO A 1010 -8.47 -21.75 20.29
C PRO A 1010 -7.11 -21.58 20.98
N ALA A 1011 -6.08 -21.10 20.26
CA ALA A 1011 -4.77 -20.83 20.85
C ALA A 1011 -4.82 -19.73 21.93
N ALA A 1012 -5.56 -18.64 21.67
CA ALA A 1012 -5.74 -17.55 22.62
C ALA A 1012 -6.56 -17.97 23.85
N MET A 1013 -7.63 -18.75 23.65
CA MET A 1013 -8.44 -19.32 24.73
C MET A 1013 -7.59 -20.25 25.61
N CYS A 1014 -6.79 -21.13 25.02
CA CYS A 1014 -5.88 -22.02 25.76
C CYS A 1014 -4.76 -21.25 26.47
N THR A 1015 -4.23 -20.18 25.87
CA THR A 1015 -3.27 -19.26 26.53
C THR A 1015 -3.89 -18.64 27.78
N LYS A 1016 -5.13 -18.16 27.71
CA LYS A 1016 -5.86 -17.64 28.88
C LYS A 1016 -6.16 -18.71 29.92
N MET A 1017 -6.44 -19.95 29.50
CA MET A 1017 -6.64 -21.10 30.41
C MET A 1017 -5.35 -21.55 31.10
N VAL A 1018 -4.17 -21.34 30.49
CA VAL A 1018 -2.87 -21.55 31.16
C VAL A 1018 -2.61 -20.43 32.18
N LEU A 1019 -2.76 -19.15 31.79
CA LEU A 1019 -2.63 -18.00 32.69
C LEU A 1019 -3.54 -18.10 33.92
N GLY A 1020 -4.83 -18.40 33.70
CA GLY A 1020 -5.83 -18.54 34.75
C GLY A 1020 -5.72 -19.82 35.60
N GLY A 1021 -4.72 -20.67 35.35
CA GLY A 1021 -4.53 -21.92 36.09
C GLY A 1021 -5.63 -22.97 35.87
N GLU A 1022 -6.37 -22.89 34.76
CA GLU A 1022 -7.38 -23.88 34.38
C GLU A 1022 -6.68 -25.14 33.81
N ILE A 1023 -5.63 -24.98 33.00
CA ILE A 1023 -4.81 -26.09 32.49
C ILE A 1023 -3.60 -26.33 33.42
N GLN A 1024 -3.78 -27.23 34.38
CA GLN A 1024 -2.77 -27.54 35.41
C GLN A 1024 -1.84 -28.71 35.06
N THR A 1025 -2.11 -29.44 33.97
CA THR A 1025 -1.28 -30.59 33.55
C THR A 1025 0.09 -30.09 33.08
N ARG A 1026 1.18 -30.70 33.56
CA ARG A 1026 2.57 -30.35 33.17
C ARG A 1026 3.09 -31.22 32.02
N GLY A 1027 4.21 -30.81 31.44
CA GLY A 1027 4.74 -31.43 30.22
C GLY A 1027 4.00 -30.99 28.95
N CYS A 1028 4.14 -31.77 27.87
CA CYS A 1028 3.35 -31.59 26.64
C CYS A 1028 1.90 -32.07 26.82
N VAL A 1029 0.93 -31.23 26.47
CA VAL A 1029 -0.51 -31.42 26.67
C VAL A 1029 -1.25 -31.23 25.35
N LEU A 1030 -2.23 -32.12 25.09
CA LEU A 1030 -3.16 -32.03 23.98
C LEU A 1030 -4.57 -31.72 24.52
N PRO A 1031 -5.45 -31.03 23.77
CA PRO A 1031 -6.76 -30.59 24.24
C PRO A 1031 -7.82 -31.70 24.18
N LEU A 1032 -7.45 -32.91 24.61
CA LEU A 1032 -8.26 -34.13 24.55
C LEU A 1032 -9.01 -34.40 25.87
N LYS A 1033 -8.58 -33.76 26.97
CA LYS A 1033 -9.25 -33.85 28.26
C LYS A 1033 -10.51 -32.98 28.27
N ARG A 1034 -11.54 -33.46 28.97
CA ARG A 1034 -12.89 -32.90 28.98
C ARG A 1034 -13.01 -31.50 29.59
N ASP A 1035 -12.25 -31.25 30.65
CA ASP A 1035 -12.04 -29.93 31.25
C ASP A 1035 -11.50 -28.90 30.23
N ILE A 1036 -10.60 -29.33 29.35
CA ILE A 1036 -10.07 -28.49 28.27
C ILE A 1036 -11.11 -28.33 27.15
N TYR A 1037 -11.54 -29.41 26.50
CA TYR A 1037 -12.30 -29.29 25.25
C TYR A 1037 -13.70 -28.70 25.44
N GLN A 1038 -14.41 -29.01 26.54
CA GLN A 1038 -15.74 -28.44 26.78
C GLN A 1038 -15.65 -26.93 27.05
N THR A 1039 -14.60 -26.48 27.74
CA THR A 1039 -14.36 -25.06 28.03
C THR A 1039 -14.00 -24.28 26.77
N VAL A 1040 -13.13 -24.82 25.90
CA VAL A 1040 -12.77 -24.17 24.63
C VAL A 1040 -13.96 -24.14 23.67
N LEU A 1041 -14.74 -25.22 23.53
CA LEU A 1041 -15.96 -25.21 22.72
C LEU A 1041 -17.01 -24.22 23.24
N ALA A 1042 -17.17 -24.09 24.56
CA ALA A 1042 -18.08 -23.09 25.14
C ALA A 1042 -17.64 -21.64 24.82
N ARG A 1043 -16.33 -21.35 24.84
CA ARG A 1043 -15.77 -20.03 24.47
C ARG A 1043 -15.85 -19.77 22.95
N LEU A 1044 -15.62 -20.78 22.11
CA LEU A 1044 -15.80 -20.67 20.65
C LEU A 1044 -17.25 -20.34 20.26
N ARG A 1045 -18.23 -20.99 20.92
CA ARG A 1045 -19.66 -20.70 20.75
C ARG A 1045 -20.00 -19.24 21.12
N GLN A 1046 -19.29 -18.63 22.08
CA GLN A 1046 -19.45 -17.21 22.45
C GLN A 1046 -18.87 -16.26 21.39
N GLU A 1047 -17.75 -16.60 20.76
CA GLU A 1047 -17.23 -15.90 19.57
C GLU A 1047 -18.02 -16.22 18.28
N GLY A 1048 -19.14 -16.94 18.39
CA GLY A 1048 -20.04 -17.28 17.28
C GLY A 1048 -19.62 -18.47 16.42
N ILE A 1049 -18.54 -19.18 16.75
CA ILE A 1049 -18.04 -20.34 16.01
C ILE A 1049 -18.76 -21.60 16.53
N GLN A 1050 -19.54 -22.27 15.67
CA GLN A 1050 -20.37 -23.40 16.09
C GLN A 1050 -20.56 -24.48 15.01
N ALA A 1051 -20.48 -25.75 15.41
CA ALA A 1051 -20.73 -26.89 14.54
C ALA A 1051 -22.19 -27.39 14.68
N ASN A 1052 -22.82 -27.68 13.55
CA ASN A 1052 -24.15 -28.29 13.49
C ASN A 1052 -24.04 -29.81 13.49
N THR A 1053 -24.86 -30.50 14.29
CA THR A 1053 -24.87 -31.97 14.35
C THR A 1053 -26.13 -32.53 13.70
N THR A 1054 -25.95 -33.41 12.73
CA THR A 1054 -26.98 -34.25 12.10
C THR A 1054 -26.86 -35.69 12.61
N SER A 1055 -27.99 -36.37 12.79
CA SER A 1055 -28.06 -37.78 13.21
C SER A 1055 -29.00 -38.55 12.29
N THR A 1056 -28.69 -39.81 11.98
CA THR A 1056 -29.54 -40.69 11.18
C THR A 1056 -29.35 -42.13 11.63
N PHE A 1057 -30.44 -42.78 12.05
CA PHE A 1057 -30.44 -44.20 12.41
C PHE A 1057 -30.68 -45.06 11.15
N VAL A 1058 -30.01 -46.21 11.09
CA VAL A 1058 -29.92 -47.12 9.94
C VAL A 1058 -30.38 -48.52 10.34
#